data_AF-A0A3M1J0E2-F1
#
_entry.id   AF-A0A3M1J0E2-F1
#
_cell.length_a   1.000
_cell.length_b   1.000
_cell.length_c   1.000
_cell.angle_alpha   90.00
_cell.angle_beta   90.00
_cell.angle_gamma   90.00
#
_symmetry.space_group_name_H-M   'P 1'
#
loop_
_entity.id
_entity.type
_entity.pdbx_description
1 polymer ?
#
loop_
_entity_poly.entity_id
_entity_poly.type
_entity_poly.pdbx_seq_one_letter_code
_entity_poly.pdbx_strand_id
1 'polypeptide(L)'
;MDAFLCEEVGFYDNAFGIQAVNANNMLFFDKNFFVNNGVGINLREYNTLSITGNEFLGSGSNAIQQFGGIPGAVADVQNNTFNSINLSSGIAAAIPPSRAQVQFNDFVTGSYNVGLIGFGSQTHQWAVQHNPMMFVDQGARANILLYNTNNARVFRNTDMVSDGTNNILIQGGQDNLVGYNTLGDATEGIRLDNSPLSDLYCNDIDNTGIGLQVLNDSRGAIVRGNQLDGNGLGLRYGTPASSMAYTGPQPRRGNTFDLGESTEAIHLGSQQEARLDQYLVPRWRMQGDEGYPFFAAAFDRWFDNPNGSSEYSCPEGILPPTPGDELPEKLLAGAEVAFALKDDILLHYGTQVAQTHQLGLAKDILRIHALGRFGDLSLPLQTWATQQAPQLAVQPFAELLLAKSNAFLVDEADYTYYSNQLATASNTTSQLSSLKKYYWDSLAQKLIYDPLAAQDIATYKGQLTATAQGVSGQKANFLQTLAADIADLKVDNAALNHQNILPLEVWQAVTTIELDYFTNGTVDGKDRNELLLYANMCPAEAGEGVYTARALLSILDEELKMDYTDECVGMHKRKAVVEEEQSLAAGISLSPNPTKDRALVSWPAAGGYSSLQVWSLDGRLLQEQALVASQTQFELDLAEMPVGTYLVKLIGESATQTLRMIKQ
;
A
#
# COMPACT_ATOMS: atom_id res chain seq x y z
N MET A 1 -3.08 -17.37 39.27
CA MET A 1 -4.23 -16.45 39.20
C MET A 1 -5.43 -17.35 39.06
N ASP A 2 -6.18 -17.50 40.16
CA ASP A 2 -7.28 -18.43 40.29
C ASP A 2 -8.51 -17.96 39.51
N ALA A 3 -9.26 -18.92 38.98
CA ALA A 3 -10.47 -18.73 38.20
C ALA A 3 -11.52 -17.92 38.98
N PHE A 4 -11.67 -16.66 38.62
CA PHE A 4 -12.93 -15.96 38.80
C PHE A 4 -13.91 -16.50 37.76
N LEU A 5 -15.01 -17.08 38.24
CA LEU A 5 -16.23 -17.21 37.45
C LEU A 5 -16.65 -15.79 37.06
N CYS A 6 -16.25 -15.32 35.87
CA CYS A 6 -16.84 -14.14 35.26
C CYS A 6 -18.29 -14.51 34.95
N GLU A 7 -19.21 -14.03 35.79
CA GLU A 7 -20.61 -13.98 35.40
C GLU A 7 -20.70 -13.21 34.08
N GLU A 8 -21.31 -13.84 33.09
CA GLU A 8 -21.63 -13.24 31.80
C GLU A 8 -22.44 -11.95 32.02
N VAL A 9 -21.96 -10.83 31.47
CA VAL A 9 -22.65 -9.53 31.62
C VAL A 9 -23.59 -9.33 30.43
N GLY A 10 -24.88 -9.13 30.72
CA GLY A 10 -25.90 -8.90 29.70
C GLY A 10 -26.42 -7.45 29.67
N PHE A 11 -26.61 -6.93 28.46
CA PHE A 11 -27.16 -5.60 28.14
C PHE A 11 -28.45 -5.77 27.35
N TYR A 12 -29.59 -5.31 27.89
CA TYR A 12 -30.93 -5.58 27.34
C TYR A 12 -31.72 -4.30 27.08
N ASP A 13 -32.34 -4.20 25.91
CA ASP A 13 -33.35 -3.17 25.56
C ASP A 13 -32.85 -1.71 25.72
N ASN A 14 -31.57 -1.44 25.49
CA ASN A 14 -30.99 -0.09 25.59
C ASN A 14 -30.91 0.60 24.22
N ALA A 15 -30.79 1.92 24.20
CA ALA A 15 -30.39 2.64 22.98
C ALA A 15 -28.99 2.22 22.52
N PHE A 16 -28.07 2.03 23.48
CA PHE A 16 -26.72 1.50 23.30
C PHE A 16 -26.47 0.49 24.41
N GLY A 17 -26.00 -0.71 24.08
CA GLY A 17 -25.56 -1.66 25.12
C GLY A 17 -24.34 -1.10 25.85
N ILE A 18 -23.29 -0.77 25.08
CA ILE A 18 -22.12 -0.02 25.56
C ILE A 18 -21.88 1.16 24.63
N GLN A 19 -21.58 2.32 25.21
CA GLN A 19 -21.11 3.49 24.48
C GLN A 19 -19.79 3.99 25.08
N ALA A 20 -18.72 3.99 24.27
CA ALA A 20 -17.43 4.55 24.63
C ALA A 20 -17.09 5.70 23.68
N VAL A 21 -16.86 6.89 24.25
CA VAL A 21 -16.54 8.11 23.51
C VAL A 21 -15.26 8.71 24.07
N ASN A 22 -14.30 9.05 23.18
CA ASN A 22 -13.01 9.66 23.51
C ASN A 22 -12.18 8.77 24.44
N ALA A 23 -12.15 7.47 24.15
CA ALA A 23 -11.49 6.54 25.04
C ALA A 23 -9.98 6.78 25.08
N ASN A 24 -9.29 7.15 23.98
CA ASN A 24 -7.80 7.27 23.91
C ASN A 24 -7.05 6.11 24.61
N ASN A 25 -7.74 4.98 24.80
CA ASN A 25 -7.38 3.90 25.70
C ASN A 25 -7.52 2.57 24.96
N MET A 26 -7.10 1.54 25.66
CA MET A 26 -7.30 0.15 25.31
C MET A 26 -8.66 -0.33 25.85
N LEU A 27 -9.53 -0.84 24.98
CA LEU A 27 -10.86 -1.34 25.32
C LEU A 27 -10.94 -2.85 25.09
N PHE A 28 -11.47 -3.57 26.08
CA PHE A 28 -11.67 -5.02 26.03
C PHE A 28 -13.10 -5.37 26.37
N PHE A 29 -13.77 -6.08 25.46
CA PHE A 29 -15.13 -6.61 25.65
C PHE A 29 -15.07 -8.12 25.41
N ASP A 30 -15.08 -8.90 26.48
CA ASP A 30 -15.03 -10.37 26.42
C ASP A 30 -16.30 -10.98 27.01
N LYS A 31 -16.94 -11.91 26.30
CA LYS A 31 -18.05 -12.75 26.79
C LYS A 31 -19.25 -11.99 27.37
N ASN A 32 -19.71 -10.97 26.63
CA ASN A 32 -20.91 -10.20 26.96
C ASN A 32 -22.10 -10.58 26.05
N PHE A 33 -23.30 -10.32 26.54
CA PHE A 33 -24.55 -10.54 25.81
C PHE A 33 -25.22 -9.21 25.50
N PHE A 34 -25.59 -8.99 24.24
CA PHE A 34 -26.28 -7.79 23.80
C PHE A 34 -27.61 -8.17 23.17
N VAL A 35 -28.72 -7.90 23.85
CA VAL A 35 -30.06 -8.32 23.41
C VAL A 35 -30.97 -7.11 23.18
N ASN A 36 -31.55 -6.99 21.97
CA ASN A 36 -32.50 -5.93 21.60
C ASN A 36 -32.02 -4.49 21.86
N ASN A 37 -30.71 -4.24 21.74
CA ASN A 37 -30.18 -2.89 21.87
C ASN A 37 -30.25 -2.16 20.52
N GLY A 38 -30.53 -0.85 20.53
CA GLY A 38 -30.47 0.00 19.34
C GLY A 38 -29.11 -0.06 18.64
N VAL A 39 -28.01 -0.11 19.40
CA VAL A 39 -26.66 -0.51 18.96
C VAL A 39 -26.04 -1.35 20.07
N GLY A 40 -25.38 -2.46 19.75
CA GLY A 40 -24.69 -3.27 20.76
C GLY A 40 -23.54 -2.51 21.43
N ILE A 41 -22.47 -2.25 20.66
CA ILE A 41 -21.30 -1.48 21.09
C ILE A 41 -21.12 -0.28 20.15
N ASN A 42 -21.15 0.93 20.70
CA ASN A 42 -20.90 2.18 19.96
C ASN A 42 -19.60 2.83 20.40
N LEU A 43 -18.66 2.96 19.47
CA LEU A 43 -17.30 3.42 19.74
C LEU A 43 -16.99 4.72 19.00
N ARG A 44 -16.30 5.62 19.70
CA ARG A 44 -15.62 6.79 19.11
C ARG A 44 -14.24 6.94 19.75
N GLU A 45 -13.22 7.01 18.90
CA GLU A 45 -11.81 7.33 19.28
C GLU A 45 -11.18 6.37 20.31
N TYR A 46 -10.49 5.33 19.84
CA TYR A 46 -9.68 4.42 20.65
C TYR A 46 -8.32 4.16 19.99
N ASN A 47 -7.36 3.69 20.79
CA ASN A 47 -6.04 3.26 20.28
C ASN A 47 -6.02 1.75 20.00
N THR A 48 -6.60 0.96 20.90
CA THR A 48 -6.64 -0.50 20.79
C THR A 48 -8.00 -1.01 21.25
N LEU A 49 -8.60 -1.89 20.45
CA LEU A 49 -9.90 -2.49 20.71
C LEU A 49 -9.79 -4.02 20.58
N SER A 50 -10.36 -4.73 21.54
CA SER A 50 -10.57 -6.17 21.45
C SER A 50 -12.02 -6.51 21.84
N ILE A 51 -12.74 -7.16 20.93
CA ILE A 51 -14.11 -7.63 21.11
C ILE A 51 -14.10 -9.14 20.85
N THR A 52 -14.19 -9.95 21.89
CA THR A 52 -14.05 -11.42 21.78
C THR A 52 -15.16 -12.17 22.51
N GLY A 53 -15.66 -13.27 21.91
CA GLY A 53 -16.57 -14.16 22.63
C GLY A 53 -17.95 -13.58 22.95
N ASN A 54 -18.37 -12.47 22.34
CA ASN A 54 -19.64 -11.80 22.64
C ASN A 54 -20.78 -12.35 21.77
N GLU A 55 -21.99 -12.27 22.29
CA GLU A 55 -23.21 -12.65 21.57
C GLU A 55 -24.12 -11.44 21.36
N PHE A 56 -24.52 -11.20 20.11
CA PHE A 56 -25.41 -10.10 19.70
C PHE A 56 -26.72 -10.68 19.16
N LEU A 57 -27.83 -10.41 19.85
CA LEU A 57 -29.17 -10.94 19.58
C LEU A 57 -30.21 -9.82 19.46
N GLY A 58 -31.22 -10.04 18.63
CA GLY A 58 -32.42 -9.20 18.60
C GLY A 58 -32.32 -7.88 17.84
N SER A 59 -33.33 -7.01 18.02
CA SER A 59 -33.58 -5.85 17.15
C SER A 59 -32.80 -4.60 17.52
N GLY A 60 -32.13 -4.03 16.51
CA GLY A 60 -31.29 -2.83 16.59
C GLY A 60 -30.77 -2.42 15.21
N SER A 61 -29.96 -1.38 15.15
CA SER A 61 -29.25 -0.96 13.94
C SER A 61 -27.98 -1.78 13.73
N ASN A 62 -26.96 -1.62 14.58
CA ASN A 62 -25.66 -2.26 14.41
C ASN A 62 -25.25 -3.00 15.68
N ALA A 63 -24.69 -4.20 15.56
CA ALA A 63 -24.11 -4.89 16.71
C ALA A 63 -22.85 -4.18 17.20
N ILE A 64 -21.93 -3.85 16.28
CA ILE A 64 -20.76 -3.01 16.55
C ILE A 64 -20.79 -1.82 15.58
N GLN A 65 -20.71 -0.62 16.15
CA GLN A 65 -20.68 0.62 15.40
C GLN A 65 -19.46 1.44 15.79
N GLN A 66 -18.70 1.88 14.79
CA GLN A 66 -17.60 2.81 14.98
C GLN A 66 -17.67 3.96 13.97
N PHE A 67 -17.74 5.18 14.47
CA PHE A 67 -17.66 6.37 13.63
C PHE A 67 -16.53 7.27 14.13
N GLY A 68 -15.55 7.50 13.24
CA GLY A 68 -14.30 8.17 13.57
C GLY A 68 -13.26 7.22 14.17
N GLY A 69 -12.12 7.76 14.53
CA GLY A 69 -11.01 6.98 15.05
C GLY A 69 -9.72 7.79 15.08
N ILE A 70 -8.70 7.19 15.65
CA ILE A 70 -7.35 7.73 15.66
C ILE A 70 -6.59 7.02 14.55
N PRO A 71 -5.88 7.74 13.65
CA PRO A 71 -5.00 7.09 12.68
C PRO A 71 -4.04 6.12 13.38
N GLY A 72 -3.93 4.90 12.86
CA GLY A 72 -3.11 3.83 13.45
C GLY A 72 -3.79 3.02 14.55
N ALA A 73 -5.07 3.26 14.86
CA ALA A 73 -5.83 2.41 15.78
C ALA A 73 -5.82 0.94 15.34
N VAL A 74 -5.81 0.04 16.34
CA VAL A 74 -5.79 -1.42 16.12
C VAL A 74 -7.06 -2.03 16.72
N ALA A 75 -7.77 -2.84 15.93
CA ALA A 75 -8.95 -3.57 16.38
C ALA A 75 -8.83 -5.07 16.13
N ASP A 76 -9.28 -5.87 17.09
CA ASP A 76 -9.43 -7.32 16.97
C ASP A 76 -10.87 -7.71 17.37
N VAL A 77 -11.63 -8.23 16.41
CA VAL A 77 -13.02 -8.68 16.58
C VAL A 77 -13.10 -10.14 16.21
N GLN A 78 -13.15 -11.02 17.20
CA GLN A 78 -13.04 -12.45 16.96
C GLN A 78 -13.92 -13.33 17.85
N ASN A 79 -14.30 -14.51 17.34
CA ASN A 79 -15.10 -15.48 18.08
C ASN A 79 -16.42 -14.90 18.63
N ASN A 80 -17.05 -13.95 17.92
CA ASN A 80 -18.34 -13.40 18.30
C ASN A 80 -19.46 -14.03 17.46
N THR A 81 -20.66 -14.07 18.02
CA THR A 81 -21.86 -14.55 17.32
C THR A 81 -22.83 -13.38 17.12
N PHE A 82 -23.19 -13.12 15.87
CA PHE A 82 -24.14 -12.09 15.47
C PHE A 82 -25.38 -12.81 14.92
N ASN A 83 -26.38 -13.08 15.76
CA ASN A 83 -27.49 -13.95 15.38
C ASN A 83 -28.82 -13.20 15.39
N SER A 84 -28.99 -12.26 14.45
CA SER A 84 -30.30 -11.66 14.22
C SER A 84 -30.41 -10.97 12.87
N ILE A 85 -31.34 -11.44 12.04
CA ILE A 85 -31.76 -10.74 10.80
C ILE A 85 -32.32 -9.33 11.06
N ASN A 86 -32.72 -9.04 12.31
CA ASN A 86 -33.20 -7.71 12.69
C ASN A 86 -32.07 -6.73 12.99
N LEU A 87 -30.81 -7.16 13.01
CA LEU A 87 -29.65 -6.27 13.01
C LEU A 87 -29.45 -5.76 11.58
N SER A 88 -29.44 -4.45 11.36
CA SER A 88 -29.04 -3.92 10.05
C SER A 88 -27.61 -4.34 9.72
N SER A 89 -26.69 -4.31 10.68
CA SER A 89 -25.31 -4.73 10.42
C SER A 89 -24.61 -5.39 11.61
N GLY A 90 -23.70 -6.31 11.31
CA GLY A 90 -22.82 -6.92 12.31
C GLY A 90 -21.78 -5.91 12.77
N ILE A 91 -20.96 -5.45 11.83
CA ILE A 91 -19.96 -4.40 12.04
C ILE A 91 -20.19 -3.28 11.03
N ALA A 92 -20.38 -2.07 11.52
CA ALA A 92 -20.42 -0.86 10.71
C ALA A 92 -19.35 0.13 11.19
N ALA A 93 -18.30 0.32 10.39
CA ALA A 93 -17.17 1.17 10.75
C ALA A 93 -16.88 2.20 9.64
N ALA A 94 -16.74 3.47 10.02
CA ALA A 94 -16.19 4.51 9.14
C ALA A 94 -15.02 5.19 9.84
N ILE A 95 -13.79 4.86 9.42
CA ILE A 95 -12.60 5.07 10.23
C ILE A 95 -11.41 5.55 9.36
N PRO A 96 -10.50 6.36 9.92
CA PRO A 96 -9.28 6.77 9.24
C PRO A 96 -8.31 5.57 9.07
N PRO A 97 -7.14 5.76 8.44
CA PRO A 97 -6.16 4.70 8.23
C PRO A 97 -5.82 4.00 9.54
N SER A 98 -5.98 2.68 9.57
CA SER A 98 -5.97 1.87 10.80
C SER A 98 -5.74 0.40 10.48
N ARG A 99 -5.63 -0.44 11.52
CA ARG A 99 -5.48 -1.89 11.42
C ARG A 99 -6.67 -2.58 12.08
N ALA A 100 -7.23 -3.60 11.43
CA ALA A 100 -8.32 -4.37 12.00
C ALA A 100 -8.21 -5.84 11.60
N GLN A 101 -8.57 -6.73 12.52
CA GLN A 101 -8.76 -8.16 12.29
C GLN A 101 -10.20 -8.51 12.66
N VAL A 102 -10.96 -9.06 11.71
CA VAL A 102 -12.33 -9.55 11.91
C VAL A 102 -12.35 -11.01 11.51
N GLN A 103 -12.30 -11.92 12.49
CA GLN A 103 -12.08 -13.33 12.22
C GLN A 103 -12.78 -14.30 13.14
N PHE A 104 -13.12 -15.49 12.63
CA PHE A 104 -13.77 -16.55 13.41
C PHE A 104 -15.10 -16.11 14.02
N ASN A 105 -15.84 -15.21 13.37
CA ASN A 105 -17.16 -14.79 13.82
C ASN A 105 -18.26 -15.46 12.99
N ASP A 106 -19.40 -15.74 13.63
CA ASP A 106 -20.61 -16.21 12.96
C ASP A 106 -21.54 -15.03 12.72
N PHE A 107 -21.81 -14.71 11.45
CA PHE A 107 -22.66 -13.58 11.09
C PHE A 107 -23.99 -13.99 10.45
N VAL A 108 -25.08 -13.49 11.01
CA VAL A 108 -26.44 -13.57 10.50
C VAL A 108 -27.12 -12.21 10.73
N THR A 109 -27.15 -11.36 9.69
CA THR A 109 -27.65 -9.98 9.79
C THR A 109 -28.59 -9.60 8.64
N GLY A 110 -29.20 -8.42 8.68
CA GLY A 110 -30.24 -7.99 7.75
C GLY A 110 -29.77 -7.10 6.58
N SER A 111 -28.64 -6.39 6.67
CA SER A 111 -28.16 -5.51 5.56
C SER A 111 -26.73 -5.73 5.13
N TYR A 112 -25.80 -5.87 6.08
CA TYR A 112 -24.43 -6.33 5.81
C TYR A 112 -23.74 -6.87 7.06
N ASN A 113 -22.96 -7.93 6.91
CA ASN A 113 -22.24 -8.53 8.03
C ASN A 113 -21.07 -7.65 8.46
N VAL A 114 -20.26 -7.19 7.50
CA VAL A 114 -19.13 -6.29 7.74
C VAL A 114 -19.12 -5.15 6.72
N GLY A 115 -19.31 -3.91 7.17
CA GLY A 115 -19.26 -2.71 6.34
C GLY A 115 -18.19 -1.75 6.84
N LEU A 116 -17.14 -1.56 6.04
CA LEU A 116 -15.99 -0.75 6.37
C LEU A 116 -15.82 0.39 5.36
N ILE A 117 -15.74 1.62 5.86
CA ILE A 117 -15.63 2.84 5.08
C ILE A 117 -14.32 3.55 5.46
N GLY A 118 -13.38 3.61 4.52
CA GLY A 118 -12.09 4.26 4.68
C GLY A 118 -12.14 5.77 4.44
N PHE A 119 -11.54 6.53 5.35
CA PHE A 119 -11.30 7.97 5.16
C PHE A 119 -9.81 8.26 4.99
N GLY A 120 -9.48 9.10 4.01
CA GLY A 120 -8.09 9.46 3.71
C GLY A 120 -7.43 8.51 2.70
N SER A 121 -6.23 8.88 2.25
CA SER A 121 -5.51 8.18 1.19
C SER A 121 -4.49 7.15 1.70
N GLN A 122 -4.26 7.06 3.01
CA GLN A 122 -3.29 6.10 3.55
C GLN A 122 -3.90 4.69 3.64
N THR A 123 -3.14 3.76 4.23
CA THR A 123 -3.45 2.34 4.24
C THR A 123 -4.51 1.97 5.29
N HIS A 124 -5.52 1.22 4.86
CA HIS A 124 -6.58 0.63 5.67
C HIS A 124 -6.29 -0.88 5.79
N GLN A 125 -5.35 -1.27 6.66
CA GLN A 125 -4.90 -2.66 6.81
C GLN A 125 -5.92 -3.50 7.58
N TRP A 126 -7.08 -3.72 6.97
CA TRP A 126 -8.20 -4.45 7.55
C TRP A 126 -8.26 -5.83 6.94
N ALA A 127 -8.34 -6.86 7.78
CA ALA A 127 -8.52 -8.23 7.36
C ALA A 127 -9.87 -8.74 7.86
N VAL A 128 -10.74 -9.16 6.94
CA VAL A 128 -11.97 -9.90 7.22
C VAL A 128 -11.75 -11.33 6.74
N GLN A 129 -11.51 -12.25 7.67
CA GLN A 129 -10.99 -13.56 7.32
C GLN A 129 -11.47 -14.68 8.23
N HIS A 130 -11.50 -15.91 7.72
CA HIS A 130 -11.84 -17.09 8.52
C HIS A 130 -13.16 -16.98 9.28
N ASN A 131 -14.14 -16.23 8.77
CA ASN A 131 -15.49 -16.23 9.32
C ASN A 131 -16.24 -17.40 8.68
N PRO A 132 -16.63 -18.43 9.45
CA PRO A 132 -17.11 -19.68 8.89
C PRO A 132 -18.54 -19.62 8.37
N MET A 133 -19.32 -18.62 8.83
CA MET A 133 -20.71 -18.41 8.43
C MET A 133 -20.98 -16.92 8.25
N MET A 134 -21.42 -16.52 7.06
CA MET A 134 -21.81 -15.15 6.76
C MET A 134 -23.10 -15.13 5.94
N PHE A 135 -24.21 -14.94 6.63
CA PHE A 135 -25.54 -14.86 6.04
C PHE A 135 -26.10 -13.44 6.13
N VAL A 136 -26.69 -12.96 5.04
CA VAL A 136 -27.51 -11.73 5.02
C VAL A 136 -28.88 -11.96 4.38
N ASP A 137 -29.92 -11.38 4.96
CA ASP A 137 -31.34 -11.54 4.54
C ASP A 137 -31.69 -10.77 3.24
N GLN A 138 -32.90 -10.99 2.71
CA GLN A 138 -33.41 -10.37 1.49
C GLN A 138 -33.40 -8.84 1.54
N GLY A 139 -32.85 -8.24 0.49
CA GLY A 139 -32.68 -6.79 0.37
C GLY A 139 -31.39 -6.23 0.98
N ALA A 140 -30.53 -7.11 1.51
CA ALA A 140 -29.18 -6.75 1.94
C ALA A 140 -28.32 -6.21 0.79
N ARG A 141 -27.34 -5.37 1.14
CA ARG A 141 -26.42 -4.76 0.16
C ARG A 141 -25.26 -5.69 -0.15
N ALA A 142 -24.58 -6.18 0.88
CA ALA A 142 -23.42 -7.06 0.75
C ALA A 142 -23.20 -7.89 2.02
N ASN A 143 -22.60 -9.08 1.95
CA ASN A 143 -22.01 -9.71 3.13
C ASN A 143 -20.83 -8.84 3.64
N ILE A 144 -19.92 -8.47 2.74
CA ILE A 144 -18.78 -7.61 3.02
C ILE A 144 -18.81 -6.39 2.10
N LEU A 145 -18.86 -5.20 2.69
CA LEU A 145 -18.76 -3.92 2.00
C LEU A 145 -17.45 -3.23 2.37
N LEU A 146 -16.62 -2.97 1.35
CA LEU A 146 -15.41 -2.15 1.45
C LEU A 146 -15.60 -0.88 0.61
N TYR A 147 -15.68 0.27 1.27
CA TYR A 147 -15.84 1.56 0.61
C TYR A 147 -14.62 2.45 0.82
N ASN A 148 -13.95 2.85 -0.26
CA ASN A 148 -12.75 3.68 -0.25
C ASN A 148 -11.64 3.12 0.64
N THR A 149 -11.40 1.81 0.55
CA THR A 149 -10.41 1.09 1.37
C THR A 149 -9.13 0.84 0.59
N ASN A 150 -7.99 0.99 1.24
CA ASN A 150 -6.68 0.76 0.63
C ASN A 150 -5.98 -0.38 1.35
N ASN A 151 -5.58 -1.45 0.64
CA ASN A 151 -4.93 -2.62 1.25
C ASN A 151 -5.80 -3.37 2.28
N ALA A 152 -7.11 -3.44 2.05
CA ALA A 152 -7.99 -4.33 2.81
C ALA A 152 -7.92 -5.75 2.24
N ARG A 153 -8.21 -6.74 3.09
CA ARG A 153 -8.09 -8.16 2.79
C ARG A 153 -9.37 -8.88 3.16
N VAL A 154 -9.90 -9.68 2.23
CA VAL A 154 -11.07 -10.53 2.43
C VAL A 154 -10.69 -11.96 2.05
N PHE A 155 -10.52 -12.82 3.03
CA PHE A 155 -9.83 -14.09 2.78
C PHE A 155 -10.34 -15.27 3.60
N ARG A 156 -10.58 -16.42 2.96
CA ARG A 156 -11.02 -17.65 3.65
C ARG A 156 -12.29 -17.48 4.50
N ASN A 157 -13.21 -16.64 4.05
CA ASN A 157 -14.57 -16.66 4.59
C ASN A 157 -15.34 -17.75 3.86
N THR A 158 -16.04 -18.60 4.60
CA THR A 158 -16.83 -19.71 4.05
C THR A 158 -18.30 -19.44 4.28
N ASP A 159 -19.13 -20.15 3.51
CA ASP A 159 -20.59 -20.06 3.59
C ASP A 159 -21.09 -18.61 3.55
N MET A 160 -20.51 -17.81 2.65
CA MET A 160 -20.99 -16.46 2.35
C MET A 160 -22.22 -16.57 1.45
N VAL A 161 -23.39 -16.59 2.09
CA VAL A 161 -24.69 -16.70 1.44
C VAL A 161 -25.40 -15.37 1.58
N SER A 162 -25.88 -14.80 0.47
CA SER A 162 -26.57 -13.52 0.49
C SER A 162 -27.83 -13.59 -0.35
N ASP A 163 -28.99 -13.54 0.29
CA ASP A 163 -30.27 -13.26 -0.36
C ASP A 163 -30.38 -11.80 -0.86
N GLY A 164 -29.31 -11.00 -0.67
CA GLY A 164 -29.14 -9.63 -1.10
C GLY A 164 -28.44 -9.45 -2.46
N THR A 165 -27.88 -8.25 -2.63
CA THR A 165 -27.31 -7.83 -3.92
C THR A 165 -25.91 -8.42 -4.16
N ASN A 166 -25.01 -8.35 -3.18
CA ASN A 166 -23.61 -8.75 -3.36
C ASN A 166 -23.18 -9.73 -2.26
N ASN A 167 -22.24 -10.62 -2.54
CA ASN A 167 -21.46 -11.24 -1.46
C ASN A 167 -20.34 -10.31 -1.01
N ILE A 168 -19.46 -9.88 -1.93
CA ILE A 168 -18.38 -8.93 -1.66
C ILE A 168 -18.53 -7.72 -2.58
N LEU A 169 -18.63 -6.53 -1.99
CA LEU A 169 -18.69 -5.26 -2.71
C LEU A 169 -17.50 -4.38 -2.34
N ILE A 170 -16.65 -4.08 -3.32
CA ILE A 170 -15.53 -3.15 -3.21
C ILE A 170 -15.82 -1.93 -4.07
N GLN A 171 -15.93 -0.76 -3.45
CA GLN A 171 -16.21 0.49 -4.14
C GLN A 171 -15.20 1.57 -3.77
N GLY A 172 -14.34 1.95 -4.71
CA GLY A 172 -13.25 2.90 -4.47
C GLY A 172 -12.05 2.26 -3.76
N GLY A 173 -11.04 3.10 -3.48
CA GLY A 173 -9.80 2.66 -2.86
C GLY A 173 -8.88 1.91 -3.83
N GLN A 174 -7.87 1.19 -3.33
CA GLN A 174 -6.91 0.46 -4.18
C GLN A 174 -6.19 -0.66 -3.43
N ASP A 175 -5.48 -1.52 -4.16
CA ASP A 175 -4.64 -2.59 -3.60
C ASP A 175 -5.42 -3.55 -2.67
N ASN A 176 -6.72 -3.75 -2.89
CA ASN A 176 -7.51 -4.66 -2.06
C ASN A 176 -7.31 -6.11 -2.50
N LEU A 177 -7.26 -7.04 -1.55
CA LEU A 177 -7.01 -8.46 -1.80
C LEU A 177 -8.23 -9.29 -1.42
N VAL A 178 -8.74 -10.10 -2.35
CA VAL A 178 -9.87 -11.01 -2.13
C VAL A 178 -9.53 -12.40 -2.61
N GLY A 179 -9.44 -13.38 -1.70
CA GLY A 179 -9.19 -14.74 -2.14
C GLY A 179 -9.57 -15.87 -1.20
N TYR A 180 -9.71 -17.07 -1.76
CA TYR A 180 -10.08 -18.30 -1.03
C TYR A 180 -11.41 -18.19 -0.28
N ASN A 181 -12.33 -17.34 -0.74
CA ASN A 181 -13.68 -17.28 -0.16
C ASN A 181 -14.59 -18.26 -0.90
N THR A 182 -15.59 -18.80 -0.20
CA THR A 182 -16.68 -19.59 -0.78
C THR A 182 -17.97 -18.76 -0.73
N LEU A 183 -18.51 -18.41 -1.89
CA LEU A 183 -19.59 -17.45 -2.08
C LEU A 183 -20.76 -18.10 -2.81
N GLY A 184 -22.00 -17.77 -2.41
CA GLY A 184 -23.17 -18.15 -3.22
C GLY A 184 -24.48 -17.41 -2.95
N ASP A 185 -25.49 -17.77 -3.73
CA ASP A 185 -26.89 -17.33 -3.65
C ASP A 185 -27.17 -15.82 -3.80
N ALA A 186 -26.19 -15.03 -4.28
CA ALA A 186 -26.32 -13.57 -4.44
C ALA A 186 -26.68 -13.14 -5.86
N THR A 187 -27.13 -11.88 -6.03
CA THR A 187 -27.23 -11.30 -7.39
C THR A 187 -25.85 -11.16 -8.04
N GLU A 188 -24.84 -10.72 -7.28
CA GLU A 188 -23.46 -10.57 -7.69
C GLU A 188 -22.55 -11.26 -6.63
N GLY A 189 -21.68 -12.18 -7.02
CA GLY A 189 -20.71 -12.79 -6.10
C GLY A 189 -19.71 -11.76 -5.61
N ILE A 190 -18.83 -11.30 -6.51
CA ILE A 190 -17.87 -10.23 -6.23
C ILE A 190 -18.13 -9.06 -7.18
N ARG A 191 -18.29 -7.86 -6.63
CA ARG A 191 -18.30 -6.61 -7.39
C ARG A 191 -17.09 -5.74 -7.06
N LEU A 192 -16.29 -5.44 -8.09
CA LEU A 192 -15.15 -4.53 -8.05
C LEU A 192 -15.51 -3.24 -8.80
N ASP A 193 -15.57 -2.11 -8.09
CA ASP A 193 -16.02 -0.83 -8.64
C ASP A 193 -15.00 0.27 -8.32
N ASN A 194 -14.28 0.74 -9.34
CA ASN A 194 -13.28 1.80 -9.22
C ASN A 194 -12.19 1.52 -8.15
N SER A 195 -11.63 0.30 -8.15
CA SER A 195 -10.62 -0.12 -7.18
C SER A 195 -9.38 -0.69 -7.89
N PRO A 196 -8.47 0.17 -8.39
CA PRO A 196 -7.27 -0.25 -9.11
C PRO A 196 -6.33 -1.09 -8.24
N LEU A 197 -5.45 -1.85 -8.90
CA LEU A 197 -4.40 -2.68 -8.29
C LEU A 197 -4.90 -3.78 -7.33
N SER A 198 -6.21 -4.05 -7.27
CA SER A 198 -6.76 -5.13 -6.45
C SER A 198 -6.43 -6.51 -7.02
N ASP A 199 -6.31 -7.53 -6.16
CA ASP A 199 -6.08 -8.92 -6.57
C ASP A 199 -7.27 -9.80 -6.13
N LEU A 200 -7.98 -10.36 -7.11
CA LEU A 200 -9.13 -11.24 -6.93
C LEU A 200 -8.73 -12.65 -7.37
N TYR A 201 -8.55 -13.56 -6.43
CA TYR A 201 -7.97 -14.86 -6.75
C TYR A 201 -8.46 -16.03 -5.90
N CYS A 202 -8.56 -17.22 -6.51
CA CYS A 202 -8.88 -18.46 -5.79
C CYS A 202 -10.20 -18.42 -5.02
N ASN A 203 -11.16 -17.60 -5.44
CA ASN A 203 -12.50 -17.63 -4.87
C ASN A 203 -13.33 -18.72 -5.56
N ASP A 204 -14.16 -19.40 -4.78
CA ASP A 204 -15.17 -20.33 -5.25
C ASP A 204 -16.53 -19.62 -5.20
N ILE A 205 -17.11 -19.35 -6.37
CA ILE A 205 -18.31 -18.53 -6.52
C ILE A 205 -19.35 -19.35 -7.28
N ASP A 206 -20.39 -19.78 -6.58
CA ASP A 206 -21.43 -20.67 -7.10
C ASP A 206 -22.84 -20.10 -6.91
N ASN A 207 -23.77 -20.47 -7.79
CA ASN A 207 -25.19 -20.15 -7.71
C ASN A 207 -25.51 -18.65 -7.54
N THR A 208 -24.73 -17.77 -8.18
CA THR A 208 -25.03 -16.32 -8.20
C THR A 208 -25.60 -15.88 -9.54
N GLY A 209 -26.27 -14.73 -9.57
CA GLY A 209 -26.69 -14.12 -10.84
C GLY A 209 -25.50 -13.77 -11.73
N ILE A 210 -24.44 -13.23 -11.13
CA ILE A 210 -23.18 -12.85 -11.77
C ILE A 210 -22.02 -13.20 -10.84
N GLY A 211 -21.13 -14.10 -11.23
CA GLY A 211 -20.01 -14.54 -10.40
C GLY A 211 -19.07 -13.38 -10.02
N LEU A 212 -18.53 -12.70 -11.05
CA LEU A 212 -17.66 -11.53 -10.86
C LEU A 212 -18.06 -10.37 -11.78
N GLN A 213 -18.24 -9.18 -11.21
CA GLN A 213 -18.54 -7.95 -11.94
C GLN A 213 -17.49 -6.87 -11.72
N VAL A 214 -16.97 -6.32 -12.82
CA VAL A 214 -16.07 -5.15 -12.82
C VAL A 214 -16.80 -3.93 -13.36
N LEU A 215 -16.68 -2.80 -12.65
CA LEU A 215 -17.18 -1.50 -13.06
C LEU A 215 -16.10 -0.42 -12.92
N ASN A 216 -16.20 0.60 -13.78
CA ASN A 216 -15.36 1.78 -13.78
C ASN A 216 -13.86 1.44 -13.88
N ASP A 217 -12.98 2.34 -13.46
CA ASP A 217 -11.54 2.19 -13.61
C ASP A 217 -10.93 1.41 -12.43
N SER A 218 -10.67 0.13 -12.65
CA SER A 218 -9.93 -0.74 -11.73
C SER A 218 -8.61 -1.20 -12.37
N ARG A 219 -7.98 -0.35 -13.20
CA ARG A 219 -6.73 -0.69 -13.90
C ARG A 219 -5.64 -1.23 -12.98
N GLY A 220 -4.93 -2.23 -13.46
CA GLY A 220 -3.91 -2.97 -12.73
C GLY A 220 -4.47 -4.03 -11.78
N ALA A 221 -5.81 -4.15 -11.66
CA ALA A 221 -6.40 -5.25 -10.91
C ALA A 221 -6.15 -6.59 -11.63
N ILE A 222 -5.90 -7.64 -10.86
CA ILE A 222 -5.61 -8.99 -11.34
C ILE A 222 -6.75 -9.92 -10.94
N VAL A 223 -7.27 -10.68 -11.89
CA VAL A 223 -8.34 -11.66 -11.70
C VAL A 223 -7.84 -13.04 -12.16
N ARG A 224 -7.57 -13.95 -11.22
CA ARG A 224 -6.90 -15.23 -11.53
C ARG A 224 -7.31 -16.38 -10.61
N GLY A 225 -7.43 -17.59 -11.14
CA GLY A 225 -7.64 -18.78 -10.31
C GLY A 225 -9.02 -18.87 -9.65
N ASN A 226 -10.00 -18.03 -10.02
CA ASN A 226 -11.34 -18.09 -9.44
C ASN A 226 -12.18 -19.17 -10.14
N GLN A 227 -12.99 -19.89 -9.38
CA GLN A 227 -13.99 -20.82 -9.87
C GLN A 227 -15.34 -20.10 -9.95
N LEU A 228 -15.91 -20.02 -11.14
CA LEU A 228 -17.10 -19.23 -11.47
C LEU A 228 -18.21 -20.14 -12.01
N ASP A 229 -18.43 -21.26 -11.35
CA ASP A 229 -19.37 -22.31 -11.76
C ASP A 229 -20.79 -22.04 -11.22
N GLY A 230 -21.82 -22.64 -11.81
CA GLY A 230 -23.23 -22.52 -11.45
C GLY A 230 -23.83 -21.10 -11.51
N ASN A 231 -23.16 -20.13 -12.13
CA ASN A 231 -23.61 -18.73 -12.15
C ASN A 231 -24.47 -18.42 -13.38
N GLY A 232 -25.34 -17.42 -13.28
CA GLY A 232 -26.08 -16.91 -14.46
C GLY A 232 -25.17 -16.28 -15.52
N LEU A 233 -24.09 -15.63 -15.06
CA LEU A 233 -22.94 -15.19 -15.85
C LEU A 233 -21.71 -15.33 -14.96
N GLY A 234 -20.69 -16.09 -15.36
CA GLY A 234 -19.43 -16.16 -14.60
C GLY A 234 -18.71 -14.81 -14.49
N LEU A 235 -18.60 -14.05 -15.59
CA LEU A 235 -17.83 -12.79 -15.62
C LEU A 235 -18.53 -11.67 -16.38
N ARG A 236 -18.56 -10.45 -15.82
CA ARG A 236 -19.12 -9.28 -16.48
C ARG A 236 -18.28 -8.01 -16.31
N TYR A 237 -18.03 -7.32 -17.42
CA TYR A 237 -17.42 -5.98 -17.45
C TYR A 237 -18.47 -4.95 -17.90
N GLY A 238 -18.75 -4.00 -17.02
CA GLY A 238 -19.73 -2.93 -17.23
C GLY A 238 -21.16 -3.33 -16.87
N THR A 239 -22.10 -2.44 -17.20
CA THR A 239 -23.55 -2.65 -17.14
C THR A 239 -24.20 -2.06 -18.40
N PRO A 240 -25.47 -2.38 -18.71
CA PRO A 240 -26.18 -1.72 -19.80
C PRO A 240 -26.27 -0.19 -19.66
N ALA A 241 -26.19 0.33 -18.43
CA ALA A 241 -26.25 1.76 -18.14
C ALA A 241 -24.86 2.43 -18.09
N SER A 242 -23.78 1.65 -17.94
CA SER A 242 -22.41 2.13 -17.85
C SER A 242 -21.47 1.07 -18.42
N SER A 243 -21.00 1.28 -19.64
CA SER A 243 -20.11 0.35 -20.34
C SER A 243 -18.64 0.43 -19.88
N MET A 244 -18.30 1.45 -19.10
CA MET A 244 -16.93 1.69 -18.63
C MET A 244 -16.56 0.67 -17.54
N ALA A 245 -15.58 -0.17 -17.84
CA ALA A 245 -14.99 -1.13 -16.91
C ALA A 245 -13.57 -1.45 -17.39
N TYR A 246 -12.58 -1.36 -16.51
CA TYR A 246 -11.18 -1.66 -16.82
C TYR A 246 -10.51 -2.39 -15.66
N THR A 247 -9.76 -3.44 -15.95
CA THR A 247 -8.77 -4.06 -15.06
C THR A 247 -7.36 -4.01 -15.65
N GLY A 248 -7.24 -3.84 -16.97
CA GLY A 248 -5.99 -4.02 -17.68
C GLY A 248 -5.75 -5.48 -18.06
N PRO A 249 -4.64 -5.79 -18.76
CA PRO A 249 -4.37 -7.13 -19.24
C PRO A 249 -4.22 -8.11 -18.07
N GLN A 250 -4.75 -9.32 -18.22
CA GLN A 250 -4.75 -10.35 -17.19
C GLN A 250 -3.65 -11.36 -17.47
N PRO A 251 -2.45 -11.23 -16.86
CA PRO A 251 -1.27 -11.96 -17.28
C PRO A 251 -1.27 -13.44 -16.85
N ARG A 252 -2.22 -13.85 -16.00
CA ARG A 252 -2.30 -15.18 -15.40
C ARG A 252 -3.56 -15.90 -15.90
N ARG A 253 -3.40 -17.16 -16.29
CA ARG A 253 -4.52 -18.05 -16.64
C ARG A 253 -5.01 -18.77 -15.39
N GLY A 254 -6.26 -19.22 -15.33
CA GLY A 254 -6.69 -20.14 -14.26
C GLY A 254 -8.07 -19.85 -13.68
N ASN A 255 -8.77 -18.81 -14.15
CA ASN A 255 -10.20 -18.73 -13.82
C ASN A 255 -10.94 -19.85 -14.57
N THR A 256 -11.83 -20.54 -13.86
CA THR A 256 -12.68 -21.60 -14.39
C THR A 256 -14.14 -21.16 -14.46
N PHE A 257 -14.88 -21.72 -15.39
CA PHE A 257 -16.27 -21.39 -15.73
C PHE A 257 -17.04 -22.67 -16.02
N ASP A 258 -18.37 -22.58 -15.94
CA ASP A 258 -19.26 -23.67 -16.33
C ASP A 258 -19.01 -24.17 -17.75
N LEU A 259 -19.06 -25.50 -17.89
CA LEU A 259 -19.14 -26.14 -19.19
C LEU A 259 -20.55 -25.98 -19.74
N GLY A 260 -20.70 -25.28 -20.86
CA GLY A 260 -22.02 -25.05 -21.45
C GLY A 260 -21.95 -24.45 -22.84
N GLU A 261 -23.11 -24.25 -23.47
CA GLU A 261 -23.27 -23.56 -24.76
C GLU A 261 -23.77 -22.10 -24.60
N SER A 262 -24.06 -21.67 -23.37
CA SER A 262 -24.52 -20.32 -23.02
C SER A 262 -23.35 -19.34 -22.88
N THR A 263 -23.63 -18.04 -23.05
CA THR A 263 -22.64 -17.00 -22.77
C THR A 263 -22.37 -16.93 -21.27
N GLU A 264 -21.14 -17.20 -20.86
CA GLU A 264 -20.69 -17.17 -19.46
C GLU A 264 -19.86 -15.93 -19.12
N ALA A 265 -19.35 -15.22 -20.14
CA ALA A 265 -18.63 -13.96 -19.95
C ALA A 265 -19.15 -12.85 -20.87
N ILE A 266 -19.28 -11.62 -20.38
CA ILE A 266 -19.70 -10.48 -21.20
C ILE A 266 -18.88 -9.22 -20.92
N HIS A 267 -18.51 -8.52 -22.00
CA HIS A 267 -17.88 -7.21 -21.94
C HIS A 267 -18.73 -6.19 -22.68
N LEU A 268 -19.34 -5.26 -21.93
CA LEU A 268 -20.25 -4.26 -22.47
C LEU A 268 -19.54 -2.99 -22.98
N GLY A 269 -18.25 -2.85 -22.69
CA GLY A 269 -17.39 -1.80 -23.26
C GLY A 269 -17.18 -1.92 -24.77
N SER A 270 -16.74 -0.81 -25.37
CA SER A 270 -16.33 -0.72 -26.77
C SER A 270 -15.15 -1.65 -27.09
N GLN A 271 -14.88 -1.84 -28.38
CA GLN A 271 -13.77 -2.68 -28.84
C GLN A 271 -12.41 -2.26 -28.26
N GLN A 272 -12.20 -0.95 -28.05
CA GLN A 272 -10.95 -0.44 -27.47
C GLN A 272 -10.84 -0.78 -25.98
N GLU A 273 -11.95 -0.75 -25.25
CA GLU A 273 -11.99 -1.05 -23.82
C GLU A 273 -11.76 -2.54 -23.59
N ALA A 274 -12.49 -3.41 -24.30
CA ALA A 274 -12.30 -4.86 -24.23
C ALA A 274 -10.87 -5.32 -24.62
N ARG A 275 -10.14 -4.52 -25.42
CA ARG A 275 -8.73 -4.78 -25.74
C ARG A 275 -7.78 -4.49 -24.58
N LEU A 276 -8.15 -3.61 -23.66
CA LEU A 276 -7.34 -3.30 -22.48
C LEU A 276 -7.49 -4.39 -21.42
N ASP A 277 -8.60 -5.12 -21.38
CA ASP A 277 -8.92 -6.10 -20.34
C ASP A 277 -8.73 -7.56 -20.79
N GLN A 278 -7.71 -7.81 -21.61
CA GLN A 278 -7.51 -9.10 -22.26
C GLN A 278 -7.15 -10.23 -21.27
N TYR A 279 -7.88 -11.34 -21.36
CA TYR A 279 -7.58 -12.59 -20.68
C TYR A 279 -6.74 -13.51 -21.55
N LEU A 280 -5.69 -14.11 -20.99
CA LEU A 280 -4.88 -15.08 -21.70
C LEU A 280 -5.46 -16.49 -21.57
N VAL A 281 -5.74 -17.16 -22.68
CA VAL A 281 -6.21 -18.56 -22.72
C VAL A 281 -5.17 -19.49 -23.39
N PRO A 282 -5.12 -20.79 -23.05
CA PRO A 282 -4.21 -21.73 -23.72
C PRO A 282 -4.58 -22.05 -25.17
N ARG A 283 -3.57 -22.37 -26.01
CA ARG A 283 -3.73 -22.66 -27.46
C ARG A 283 -4.63 -23.81 -27.82
N TRP A 284 -4.75 -24.74 -26.90
CA TRP A 284 -5.50 -25.96 -27.07
C TRP A 284 -6.92 -25.87 -26.54
N ARG A 285 -7.30 -24.80 -25.80
CA ARG A 285 -8.67 -24.62 -25.33
C ARG A 285 -9.54 -24.05 -26.44
N MET A 286 -10.75 -24.57 -26.56
CA MET A 286 -11.81 -24.09 -27.44
C MET A 286 -12.83 -23.27 -26.61
N GLN A 287 -13.54 -22.38 -27.28
CA GLN A 287 -14.59 -21.62 -26.62
C GLN A 287 -15.69 -22.58 -26.11
N GLY A 288 -16.08 -22.42 -24.85
CA GLY A 288 -16.95 -23.35 -24.11
C GLY A 288 -16.19 -24.31 -23.18
N ASP A 289 -14.86 -24.33 -23.22
CA ASP A 289 -14.07 -25.06 -22.23
C ASP A 289 -14.03 -24.30 -20.89
N GLU A 290 -13.77 -25.03 -19.80
CA GLU A 290 -13.71 -24.51 -18.43
C GLU A 290 -12.83 -23.26 -18.25
N GLY A 291 -11.79 -23.08 -19.06
CA GLY A 291 -10.85 -21.94 -18.96
C GLY A 291 -10.94 -21.00 -20.14
N TYR A 292 -11.93 -21.21 -21.01
CA TYR A 292 -12.21 -20.38 -22.16
C TYR A 292 -13.72 -20.34 -22.41
N PRO A 293 -14.46 -19.52 -21.64
CA PRO A 293 -15.92 -19.52 -21.67
C PRO A 293 -16.45 -19.05 -23.02
N PHE A 294 -17.70 -19.40 -23.32
CA PHE A 294 -18.46 -18.62 -24.30
C PHE A 294 -18.61 -17.20 -23.81
N PHE A 295 -18.31 -16.24 -24.68
CA PHE A 295 -18.30 -14.83 -24.31
C PHE A 295 -18.93 -13.95 -25.38
N ALA A 296 -19.52 -12.85 -24.93
CA ALA A 296 -20.05 -11.78 -25.79
C ALA A 296 -19.27 -10.48 -25.52
N ALA A 297 -18.57 -9.97 -26.53
CA ALA A 297 -17.82 -8.72 -26.44
C ALA A 297 -17.84 -7.99 -27.78
N ALA A 298 -17.62 -6.66 -27.75
CA ALA A 298 -17.41 -5.87 -28.97
C ALA A 298 -16.10 -6.24 -29.71
N PHE A 299 -15.26 -7.06 -29.10
CA PHE A 299 -13.99 -7.54 -29.61
C PHE A 299 -13.87 -9.05 -29.42
N ASP A 300 -13.62 -9.77 -30.51
CA ASP A 300 -13.51 -11.23 -30.57
C ASP A 300 -12.22 -11.79 -29.94
N ARG A 301 -11.25 -10.94 -29.57
CA ARG A 301 -10.03 -11.35 -28.83
C ARG A 301 -9.96 -10.78 -27.42
N TRP A 302 -11.11 -10.62 -26.76
CA TRP A 302 -11.11 -10.33 -25.33
C TRP A 302 -10.43 -11.47 -24.54
N PHE A 303 -10.67 -12.70 -24.94
CA PHE A 303 -9.86 -13.85 -24.55
C PHE A 303 -8.88 -14.15 -25.68
N ASP A 304 -7.62 -13.71 -25.54
CA ASP A 304 -6.58 -13.94 -26.53
C ASP A 304 -5.76 -15.19 -26.20
N ASN A 305 -5.26 -15.83 -27.25
CA ASN A 305 -4.60 -17.12 -27.17
C ASN A 305 -3.08 -17.03 -27.45
N PRO A 306 -2.30 -16.35 -26.59
CA PRO A 306 -0.88 -16.18 -26.85
C PRO A 306 -0.08 -17.44 -26.51
N ASN A 307 1.10 -17.53 -27.13
CA ASN A 307 2.14 -18.43 -26.68
C ASN A 307 2.66 -17.96 -25.32
N GLY A 308 2.69 -18.85 -24.32
CA GLY A 308 3.69 -18.75 -23.24
C GLY A 308 3.32 -18.23 -21.85
N SER A 309 2.04 -18.17 -21.43
CA SER A 309 1.75 -17.92 -20.01
C SER A 309 1.55 -19.21 -19.20
N SER A 310 2.15 -19.25 -18.01
CA SER A 310 1.99 -20.33 -17.02
C SER A 310 0.56 -20.33 -16.47
N GLU A 311 -0.03 -21.50 -16.32
CA GLU A 311 -1.30 -21.68 -15.60
C GLU A 311 -1.11 -21.27 -14.13
N TYR A 312 -2.02 -20.46 -13.61
CA TYR A 312 -2.02 -20.10 -12.20
C TYR A 312 -2.68 -21.23 -11.44
N SER A 313 -1.91 -21.86 -10.57
CA SER A 313 -2.44 -22.78 -9.57
C SER A 313 -2.59 -22.00 -8.27
N CYS A 314 -3.76 -22.13 -7.65
CA CYS A 314 -4.00 -21.56 -6.34
C CYS A 314 -3.00 -22.13 -5.34
N PRO A 315 -2.13 -21.30 -4.73
CA PRO A 315 -1.14 -21.82 -3.81
C PRO A 315 -1.81 -22.58 -2.65
N GLU A 316 -1.38 -23.79 -2.37
CA GLU A 316 -1.87 -24.54 -1.20
C GLU A 316 -1.35 -23.88 0.08
N GLY A 317 -2.23 -23.64 1.04
CA GLY A 317 -1.83 -23.41 2.43
C GLY A 317 -1.04 -22.13 2.75
N ILE A 318 -0.83 -21.21 1.82
CA ILE A 318 -0.20 -19.92 2.15
C ILE A 318 -1.25 -19.07 2.88
N LEU A 319 -1.09 -18.94 4.20
CA LEU A 319 -1.67 -17.83 4.95
C LEU A 319 -1.13 -16.55 4.31
N PRO A 320 -1.97 -15.56 3.96
CA PRO A 320 -1.47 -14.33 3.41
C PRO A 320 -0.45 -13.76 4.39
N PRO A 321 0.69 -13.23 3.90
CA PRO A 321 1.70 -12.60 4.74
C PRO A 321 1.00 -11.69 5.75
N THR A 322 1.28 -11.81 7.05
CA THR A 322 0.70 -10.90 8.06
C THR A 322 0.90 -9.44 7.62
N PRO A 323 -0.02 -8.51 7.93
CA PRO A 323 0.11 -7.10 7.51
C PRO A 323 1.46 -6.50 7.95
N GLY A 324 2.45 -6.54 7.05
CA GLY A 324 3.87 -6.28 7.36
C GLY A 324 4.89 -7.03 6.50
N ASP A 325 4.51 -8.12 5.83
CA ASP A 325 5.49 -9.05 5.21
C ASP A 325 5.66 -8.95 3.67
N GLU A 326 5.14 -7.91 3.00
CA GLU A 326 5.11 -7.81 1.51
C GLU A 326 6.24 -7.02 0.82
N LEU A 327 7.12 -6.36 1.58
CA LEU A 327 8.32 -5.74 0.99
C LEU A 327 9.23 -6.72 0.18
N PRO A 328 9.37 -8.02 0.53
CA PRO A 328 10.35 -8.92 -0.10
C PRO A 328 10.06 -9.31 -1.56
N GLU A 329 8.79 -9.49 -1.94
CA GLU A 329 8.44 -10.07 -3.25
C GLU A 329 8.61 -9.05 -4.39
N LYS A 330 8.34 -7.76 -4.12
CA LYS A 330 8.58 -6.66 -5.05
C LYS A 330 10.09 -6.38 -5.25
N LEU A 331 10.91 -6.63 -4.23
CA LEU A 331 12.38 -6.47 -4.28
C LEU A 331 13.06 -7.58 -5.11
N LEU A 332 12.58 -8.81 -5.02
CA LEU A 332 13.08 -9.94 -5.82
C LEU A 332 12.86 -9.73 -7.32
N ALA A 333 11.67 -9.26 -7.71
CA ALA A 333 11.37 -8.93 -9.11
C ALA A 333 12.29 -7.80 -9.65
N GLY A 334 12.65 -6.82 -8.81
CA GLY A 334 13.60 -5.77 -9.17
C GLY A 334 15.05 -6.27 -9.30
N ALA A 335 15.47 -7.16 -8.41
CA ALA A 335 16.82 -7.74 -8.44
C ALA A 335 17.05 -8.62 -9.68
N GLU A 336 16.09 -9.46 -10.06
CA GLU A 336 16.18 -10.30 -11.27
C GLU A 336 16.32 -9.48 -12.55
N VAL A 337 15.61 -8.34 -12.65
CA VAL A 337 15.73 -7.40 -13.77
C VAL A 337 17.10 -6.72 -13.80
N ALA A 338 17.66 -6.33 -12.64
CA ALA A 338 18.98 -5.73 -12.56
C ALA A 338 20.10 -6.71 -12.98
N PHE A 339 19.95 -8.00 -12.66
CA PHE A 339 20.88 -9.05 -13.09
C PHE A 339 20.86 -9.27 -14.61
N ALA A 340 19.69 -9.20 -15.24
CA ALA A 340 19.56 -9.33 -16.69
C ALA A 340 20.23 -8.17 -17.47
N LEU A 341 20.44 -7.02 -16.82
CA LEU A 341 20.97 -5.80 -17.43
C LEU A 341 22.46 -5.53 -17.16
N LYS A 342 23.16 -6.45 -16.47
CA LYS A 342 24.55 -6.25 -16.01
C LYS A 342 25.53 -5.85 -17.13
N ASP A 343 25.44 -6.50 -18.28
CA ASP A 343 26.35 -6.25 -19.40
C ASP A 343 26.03 -4.93 -20.13
N ASP A 344 24.75 -4.52 -20.13
CA ASP A 344 24.31 -3.27 -20.74
C ASP A 344 24.70 -2.03 -19.91
N ILE A 345 24.65 -2.13 -18.57
CA ILE A 345 25.06 -1.05 -17.65
C ILE A 345 26.57 -0.78 -17.76
N LEU A 346 27.38 -1.83 -17.85
CA LEU A 346 28.84 -1.74 -18.03
C LEU A 346 29.22 -1.06 -19.35
N LEU A 347 28.45 -1.31 -20.42
CA LEU A 347 28.71 -0.75 -21.74
C LEU A 347 28.39 0.76 -21.84
N HIS A 348 27.42 1.25 -21.06
CA HIS A 348 26.86 2.60 -21.23
C HIS A 348 27.36 3.64 -20.21
N TYR A 349 27.71 3.24 -18.98
CA TYR A 349 27.94 4.17 -17.88
C TYR A 349 29.37 4.20 -17.32
N GLY A 350 30.27 3.37 -17.86
CA GLY A 350 31.66 3.31 -17.42
C GLY A 350 31.85 2.53 -16.11
N THR A 351 33.11 2.25 -15.76
CA THR A 351 33.48 1.33 -14.68
C THR A 351 33.11 1.82 -13.28
N GLN A 352 33.17 3.13 -13.02
CA GLN A 352 32.82 3.69 -11.70
C GLN A 352 31.32 3.63 -11.41
N VAL A 353 30.46 4.00 -12.36
CA VAL A 353 28.99 3.96 -12.16
C VAL A 353 28.49 2.52 -12.04
N ALA A 354 29.06 1.60 -12.83
CA ALA A 354 28.78 0.18 -12.72
C ALA A 354 29.19 -0.38 -11.36
N GLN A 355 30.34 0.04 -10.81
CA GLN A 355 30.78 -0.33 -9.46
C GLN A 355 29.84 0.20 -8.38
N THR A 356 29.40 1.46 -8.45
CA THR A 356 28.45 2.05 -7.49
C THR A 356 27.10 1.33 -7.51
N HIS A 357 26.57 0.99 -8.69
CA HIS A 357 25.31 0.23 -8.80
C HIS A 357 25.43 -1.21 -8.32
N GLN A 358 26.53 -1.91 -8.65
CA GLN A 358 26.80 -3.26 -8.15
C GLN A 358 26.96 -3.26 -6.62
N LEU A 359 27.57 -2.21 -6.09
CA LEU A 359 27.71 -1.98 -4.65
C LEU A 359 26.35 -1.75 -3.98
N GLY A 360 25.48 -0.91 -4.55
CA GLY A 360 24.11 -0.72 -4.05
C GLY A 360 23.29 -2.01 -4.04
N LEU A 361 23.30 -2.76 -5.13
CA LEU A 361 22.58 -4.03 -5.23
C LEU A 361 23.11 -5.10 -4.27
N ALA A 362 24.43 -5.23 -4.12
CA ALA A 362 25.03 -6.15 -3.17
C ALA A 362 24.67 -5.81 -1.72
N LYS A 363 24.59 -4.51 -1.37
CA LYS A 363 24.13 -4.06 -0.05
C LYS A 363 22.68 -4.43 0.21
N ASP A 364 21.79 -4.15 -0.74
CA ASP A 364 20.36 -4.47 -0.58
C ASP A 364 20.17 -5.97 -0.33
N ILE A 365 20.88 -6.81 -1.09
CA ILE A 365 20.87 -8.27 -0.91
C ILE A 365 21.37 -8.68 0.49
N LEU A 366 22.49 -8.13 0.95
CA LEU A 366 23.08 -8.45 2.26
C LEU A 366 22.22 -7.93 3.42
N ARG A 367 21.60 -6.75 3.28
CA ARG A 367 20.69 -6.17 4.26
C ARG A 367 19.44 -7.02 4.42
N ILE A 368 18.87 -7.54 3.34
CA ILE A 368 17.70 -8.41 3.45
C ILE A 368 18.08 -9.78 4.04
N HIS A 369 19.28 -10.31 3.75
CA HIS A 369 19.79 -11.53 4.40
C HIS A 369 19.95 -11.37 5.92
N ALA A 370 20.56 -10.26 6.33
CA ALA A 370 20.81 -9.91 7.73
C ALA A 370 19.55 -9.83 8.59
N LEU A 371 18.44 -9.38 8.00
CA LEU A 371 17.15 -9.28 8.67
C LEU A 371 16.51 -10.64 8.95
N GLY A 372 17.15 -11.77 8.59
CA GLY A 372 16.62 -13.12 8.79
C GLY A 372 15.34 -13.40 8.00
N ARG A 373 14.99 -12.51 7.06
CA ARG A 373 13.73 -12.56 6.29
C ARG A 373 13.82 -13.44 5.04
N PHE A 374 14.95 -14.12 4.85
CA PHE A 374 15.12 -15.16 3.84
C PHE A 374 15.48 -16.48 4.54
N GLY A 375 14.74 -17.55 4.21
CA GLY A 375 15.35 -18.88 4.19
C GLY A 375 16.41 -18.89 3.08
N ASP A 376 17.56 -19.51 3.34
CA ASP A 376 18.77 -19.58 2.49
C ASP A 376 18.62 -18.85 1.15
N LEU A 377 19.17 -17.63 1.07
CA LEU A 377 19.43 -16.98 -0.22
C LEU A 377 19.98 -18.02 -1.19
N SER A 378 19.49 -18.04 -2.43
CA SER A 378 19.95 -19.03 -3.40
C SER A 378 21.48 -18.99 -3.43
N LEU A 379 22.12 -20.16 -3.28
CA LEU A 379 23.57 -20.33 -3.23
C LEU A 379 24.34 -19.48 -4.28
N PRO A 380 23.81 -19.25 -5.51
CA PRO A 380 24.44 -18.36 -6.49
C PRO A 380 24.53 -16.89 -6.07
N LEU A 381 23.52 -16.35 -5.37
CA LEU A 381 23.47 -14.95 -4.93
C LEU A 381 24.48 -14.69 -3.79
N GLN A 382 24.54 -15.62 -2.82
CA GLN A 382 25.57 -15.61 -1.78
C GLN A 382 26.97 -15.75 -2.38
N THR A 383 27.16 -16.68 -3.33
CA THR A 383 28.44 -16.92 -4.00
C THR A 383 28.89 -15.70 -4.80
N TRP A 384 27.98 -15.03 -5.51
CA TRP A 384 28.30 -13.79 -6.22
C TRP A 384 28.73 -12.68 -5.26
N ALA A 385 27.99 -12.46 -4.16
CA ALA A 385 28.33 -11.46 -3.17
C ALA A 385 29.70 -11.75 -2.51
N THR A 386 29.97 -12.99 -2.12
CA THR A 386 31.27 -13.38 -1.52
C THR A 386 32.43 -13.34 -2.51
N GLN A 387 32.21 -13.57 -3.81
CA GLN A 387 33.28 -13.49 -4.82
C GLN A 387 33.61 -12.04 -5.21
N GLN A 388 32.65 -11.13 -5.18
CA GLN A 388 32.86 -9.72 -5.55
C GLN A 388 33.32 -8.85 -4.36
N ALA A 389 32.93 -9.20 -3.13
CA ALA A 389 33.22 -8.39 -1.94
C ALA A 389 34.73 -8.15 -1.65
N PRO A 390 35.63 -9.12 -1.86
CA PRO A 390 37.07 -8.92 -1.65
C PRO A 390 37.73 -7.98 -2.67
N GLN A 391 37.16 -7.86 -3.88
CA GLN A 391 37.75 -7.07 -4.96
C GLN A 391 37.36 -5.59 -4.93
N LEU A 392 36.35 -5.23 -4.14
CA LEU A 392 35.72 -3.91 -4.18
C LEU A 392 35.81 -3.13 -2.84
N ALA A 393 36.57 -3.62 -1.84
CA ALA A 393 36.56 -3.09 -0.47
C ALA A 393 35.15 -3.09 0.19
N VAL A 394 34.26 -3.95 -0.30
CA VAL A 394 32.83 -3.99 0.10
C VAL A 394 32.62 -4.82 1.34
N GLN A 395 33.49 -5.80 1.61
CA GLN A 395 33.32 -6.68 2.78
C GLN A 395 33.36 -5.89 4.11
N PRO A 396 34.37 -5.04 4.40
CA PRO A 396 34.38 -4.26 5.64
C PRO A 396 33.20 -3.28 5.72
N PHE A 397 32.79 -2.74 4.56
CA PHE A 397 31.66 -1.84 4.46
C PHE A 397 30.32 -2.54 4.76
N ALA A 398 30.12 -3.75 4.23
CA ALA A 398 28.92 -4.54 4.48
C ALA A 398 28.88 -5.10 5.90
N GLU A 399 30.04 -5.50 6.45
CA GLU A 399 30.20 -5.89 7.86
C GLU A 399 29.84 -4.73 8.79
N LEU A 400 30.31 -3.51 8.49
CA LEU A 400 29.95 -2.30 9.25
C LEU A 400 28.45 -1.98 9.15
N LEU A 401 27.86 -2.06 7.95
CA LEU A 401 26.42 -1.87 7.77
C LEU A 401 25.59 -2.89 8.52
N LEU A 402 26.04 -4.15 8.52
CA LEU A 402 25.39 -5.24 9.23
C LEU A 402 25.49 -5.04 10.73
N ALA A 403 26.68 -4.75 11.25
CA ALA A 403 26.91 -4.46 12.65
C ALA A 403 26.08 -3.25 13.10
N LYS A 404 26.03 -2.19 12.29
CA LYS A 404 25.17 -1.02 12.51
C LYS A 404 23.69 -1.41 12.53
N SER A 405 23.22 -2.17 11.54
CA SER A 405 21.83 -2.63 11.48
C SER A 405 21.45 -3.45 12.70
N ASN A 406 22.33 -4.34 13.17
CA ASN A 406 22.09 -5.16 14.35
C ASN A 406 22.08 -4.33 15.63
N ALA A 407 23.01 -3.38 15.76
CA ALA A 407 23.12 -2.48 16.89
C ALA A 407 21.99 -1.45 16.97
N PHE A 408 21.27 -1.13 15.88
CA PHE A 408 20.21 -0.11 15.91
C PHE A 408 18.78 -0.68 15.80
N LEU A 409 18.56 -1.81 15.10
CA LEU A 409 17.21 -2.38 14.94
C LEU A 409 16.66 -3.05 16.20
N VAL A 410 17.50 -3.80 16.91
CA VAL A 410 17.12 -4.41 18.20
C VAL A 410 16.91 -3.30 19.23
N ASP A 411 17.67 -2.23 19.08
CA ASP A 411 17.87 -1.21 20.09
C ASP A 411 16.76 -0.16 20.14
N GLU A 412 16.19 0.25 19.00
CA GLU A 412 15.07 1.19 18.99
C GLU A 412 13.79 0.58 19.62
N ALA A 413 13.54 -0.71 19.35
CA ALA A 413 12.40 -1.44 19.90
C ALA A 413 12.51 -1.59 21.41
N ASP A 414 13.69 -2.01 21.90
CA ASP A 414 13.96 -2.15 23.33
C ASP A 414 13.97 -0.81 24.05
N TYR A 415 14.59 0.23 23.47
CA TYR A 415 14.57 1.58 24.03
C TYR A 415 13.14 2.14 24.16
N THR A 416 12.32 1.95 23.12
CA THR A 416 10.91 2.36 23.12
C THR A 416 10.12 1.56 24.15
N TYR A 417 10.32 0.24 24.20
CA TYR A 417 9.70 -0.64 25.19
C TYR A 417 10.01 -0.18 26.62
N TYR A 418 11.29 -0.02 26.98
CA TYR A 418 11.67 0.40 28.33
C TYR A 418 11.17 1.81 28.67
N SER A 419 11.18 2.73 27.70
CA SER A 419 10.67 4.09 27.91
C SER A 419 9.16 4.11 28.13
N ASN A 420 8.40 3.31 27.38
CA ASN A 420 6.96 3.16 27.55
C ASN A 420 6.59 2.49 28.88
N GLN A 421 7.35 1.46 29.29
CA GLN A 421 7.17 0.81 30.59
C GLN A 421 7.43 1.79 31.75
N LEU A 422 8.48 2.61 31.66
CA LEU A 422 8.77 3.64 32.66
C LEU A 422 7.69 4.73 32.71
N ALA A 423 7.22 5.20 31.54
CA ALA A 423 6.14 6.19 31.46
C ALA A 423 4.83 5.64 32.03
N THR A 424 4.49 4.39 31.70
CA THR A 424 3.32 3.68 32.23
C THR A 424 3.43 3.52 33.74
N ALA A 425 4.55 3.02 34.24
CA ALA A 425 4.77 2.85 35.67
C ALA A 425 4.68 4.20 36.43
N SER A 426 5.22 5.27 35.87
CA SER A 426 5.10 6.63 36.43
C SER A 426 3.64 7.11 36.45
N ASN A 427 2.91 6.98 35.33
CA ASN A 427 1.52 7.41 35.23
C ASN A 427 0.59 6.59 36.14
N THR A 428 0.72 5.27 36.15
CA THR A 428 -0.03 4.37 37.03
C THR A 428 0.28 4.64 38.50
N THR A 429 1.53 4.94 38.85
CA THR A 429 1.90 5.36 40.22
C THR A 429 1.20 6.66 40.64
N SER A 430 1.09 7.61 39.71
CA SER A 430 0.35 8.87 39.91
C SER A 430 -1.16 8.60 40.12
N GLN A 431 -1.77 7.78 39.27
CA GLN A 431 -3.19 7.43 39.33
C GLN A 431 -3.55 6.63 40.60
N LEU A 432 -2.72 5.66 40.99
CA LEU A 432 -2.88 4.89 42.23
C LEU A 432 -2.92 5.80 43.47
N SER A 433 -2.22 6.93 43.42
CA SER A 433 -2.21 7.90 44.52
C SER A 433 -3.54 8.65 44.68
N SER A 434 -4.45 8.58 43.69
CA SER A 434 -5.77 9.20 43.70
C SER A 434 -6.93 8.23 44.00
N LEU A 435 -6.69 6.91 43.93
CA LEU A 435 -7.71 5.89 44.12
C LEU A 435 -8.15 5.81 45.59
N LYS A 436 -9.46 5.84 45.81
CA LYS A 436 -10.10 5.57 47.10
C LYS A 436 -11.12 4.45 46.92
N LYS A 437 -11.02 3.40 47.72
CA LYS A 437 -12.01 2.32 47.74
C LYS A 437 -13.06 2.60 48.81
N TYR A 438 -14.32 2.42 48.44
CA TYR A 438 -15.45 2.50 49.36
C TYR A 438 -16.23 1.21 49.27
N TYR A 439 -16.84 0.78 50.36
CA TYR A 439 -17.85 -0.28 50.35
C TYR A 439 -19.20 0.30 50.79
N TRP A 440 -20.27 -0.26 50.24
CA TRP A 440 -21.63 0.09 50.64
C TRP A 440 -21.99 -0.67 51.91
N ASP A 441 -22.18 0.06 53.01
CA ASP A 441 -22.73 -0.51 54.24
C ASP A 441 -24.26 -0.49 54.15
N SER A 442 -24.86 -1.66 53.94
CA SER A 442 -26.31 -1.81 53.79
C SER A 442 -27.09 -1.52 55.07
N LEU A 443 -26.46 -1.65 56.25
CA LEU A 443 -27.08 -1.33 57.53
C LEU A 443 -27.03 0.17 57.80
N ALA A 444 -25.92 0.82 57.46
CA ALA A 444 -25.76 2.26 57.64
C ALA A 444 -26.27 3.09 56.45
N GLN A 445 -26.67 2.45 55.34
CA GLN A 445 -27.12 3.07 54.09
C GLN A 445 -26.16 4.16 53.60
N LYS A 446 -24.85 3.91 53.69
CA LYS A 446 -23.80 4.86 53.28
C LYS A 446 -22.55 4.16 52.75
N LEU A 447 -21.78 4.89 51.96
CA LEU A 447 -20.43 4.47 51.57
C LEU A 447 -19.46 4.69 52.74
N ILE A 448 -18.72 3.64 53.10
CA ILE A 448 -17.65 3.69 54.09
C ILE A 448 -16.31 3.52 53.37
N TYR A 449 -15.36 4.39 53.69
CA TYR A 449 -13.99 4.28 53.17
C TYR A 449 -13.33 3.02 53.74
N ASP A 450 -12.72 2.22 52.88
CA ASP A 450 -12.01 0.99 53.27
C ASP A 450 -10.54 1.33 53.64
N PRO A 451 -10.17 1.32 54.93
CA PRO A 451 -8.80 1.62 55.34
C PRO A 451 -7.81 0.50 54.97
N LEU A 452 -8.27 -0.73 54.75
CA LEU A 452 -7.40 -1.84 54.33
C LEU A 452 -6.99 -1.69 52.86
N ALA A 453 -7.89 -1.18 52.03
CA ALA A 453 -7.58 -0.84 50.64
C ALA A 453 -6.46 0.20 50.52
N ALA A 454 -6.28 1.10 51.50
CA ALA A 454 -5.17 2.04 51.52
C ALA A 454 -3.81 1.32 51.67
N GLN A 455 -3.77 0.25 52.47
CA GLN A 455 -2.58 -0.56 52.67
C GLN A 455 -2.25 -1.39 51.42
N ASP A 456 -3.27 -1.93 50.75
CA ASP A 456 -3.11 -2.63 49.47
C ASP A 456 -2.57 -1.68 48.38
N ILE A 457 -3.16 -0.49 48.24
CA ILE A 457 -2.70 0.54 47.29
C ILE A 457 -1.25 0.94 47.57
N ALA A 458 -0.87 1.11 48.85
CA ALA A 458 0.51 1.42 49.21
C ALA A 458 1.48 0.28 48.86
N THR A 459 1.06 -0.98 49.05
CA THR A 459 1.83 -2.16 48.69
C THR A 459 2.04 -2.25 47.18
N TYR A 460 0.97 -2.07 46.39
CA TYR A 460 1.04 -2.04 44.93
C TYR A 460 1.94 -0.90 44.43
N LYS A 461 1.87 0.28 45.05
CA LYS A 461 2.76 1.40 44.73
C LYS A 461 4.23 1.06 44.96
N GLY A 462 4.54 0.36 46.05
CA GLY A 462 5.89 -0.13 46.34
C GLY A 462 6.39 -1.12 45.29
N GLN A 463 5.54 -2.09 44.91
CA GLN A 463 5.86 -3.06 43.85
C GLN A 463 6.09 -2.37 42.50
N LEU A 464 5.22 -1.45 42.10
CA LEU A 464 5.33 -0.71 40.84
C LEU A 464 6.61 0.16 40.80
N THR A 465 6.98 0.76 41.93
CA THR A 465 8.24 1.50 42.07
C THR A 465 9.46 0.59 41.90
N ALA A 466 9.45 -0.59 42.51
CA ALA A 466 10.52 -1.58 42.36
C ALA A 466 10.64 -2.08 40.91
N THR A 467 9.51 -2.33 40.23
CA THR A 467 9.48 -2.67 38.80
C THR A 467 10.05 -1.53 37.95
N ALA A 468 9.65 -0.28 38.20
CA ALA A 468 10.18 0.87 37.47
C ALA A 468 11.70 1.02 37.65
N GLN A 469 12.23 0.79 38.86
CA GLN A 469 13.67 0.77 39.11
C GLN A 469 14.37 -0.36 38.35
N GLY A 470 13.77 -1.57 38.31
CA GLY A 470 14.28 -2.69 37.53
C GLY A 470 14.36 -2.39 36.03
N VAL A 471 13.29 -1.84 35.46
CA VAL A 471 13.22 -1.41 34.05
C VAL A 471 14.23 -0.29 33.77
N SER A 472 14.38 0.66 34.68
CA SER A 472 15.40 1.72 34.55
C SER A 472 16.82 1.15 34.55
N GLY A 473 17.09 0.13 35.36
CA GLY A 473 18.38 -0.57 35.37
C GLY A 473 18.63 -1.33 34.06
N GLN A 474 17.62 -2.00 33.51
CA GLN A 474 17.70 -2.66 32.20
C GLN A 474 17.96 -1.65 31.08
N LYS A 475 17.25 -0.51 31.07
CA LYS A 475 17.50 0.60 30.13
C LYS A 475 18.94 1.13 30.23
N ALA A 476 19.47 1.27 31.45
CA ALA A 476 20.85 1.73 31.64
C ALA A 476 21.88 0.72 31.13
N ASN A 477 21.70 -0.58 31.41
CA ASN A 477 22.57 -1.64 30.89
C ASN A 477 22.51 -1.70 29.36
N PHE A 478 21.31 -1.57 28.79
CA PHE A 478 21.09 -1.51 27.36
C PHE A 478 21.87 -0.34 26.72
N LEU A 479 21.74 0.87 27.26
CA LEU A 479 22.49 2.03 26.78
C LEU A 479 24.01 1.86 26.91
N GLN A 480 24.47 1.10 27.91
CA GLN A 480 25.88 0.76 28.08
C GLN A 480 26.37 -0.21 26.99
N THR A 481 25.57 -1.21 26.63
CA THR A 481 25.87 -2.13 25.51
C THR A 481 25.89 -1.38 24.19
N LEU A 482 24.87 -0.58 23.90
CA LEU A 482 24.83 0.26 22.70
C LEU A 482 26.05 1.19 22.60
N ALA A 483 26.48 1.79 23.71
CA ALA A 483 27.68 2.62 23.73
C ALA A 483 28.97 1.82 23.42
N ALA A 484 29.05 0.56 23.84
CA ALA A 484 30.16 -0.32 23.49
C ALA A 484 30.13 -0.71 22.01
N ASP A 485 28.95 -1.08 21.49
CA ASP A 485 28.77 -1.43 20.09
C ASP A 485 29.08 -0.24 19.17
N ILE A 486 28.65 0.98 19.53
CA ILE A 486 29.02 2.21 18.82
C ILE A 486 30.54 2.43 18.83
N ALA A 487 31.23 2.12 19.93
CA ALA A 487 32.68 2.26 20.00
C ALA A 487 33.38 1.30 19.03
N ASP A 488 32.91 0.05 18.94
CA ASP A 488 33.42 -0.94 17.99
C ASP A 488 33.12 -0.52 16.54
N LEU A 489 31.90 -0.04 16.26
CA LEU A 489 31.53 0.52 14.94
C LEU A 489 32.41 1.70 14.51
N LYS A 490 32.86 2.55 15.46
CA LYS A 490 33.80 3.63 15.14
C LYS A 490 35.17 3.11 14.73
N VAL A 491 35.64 2.02 15.36
CA VAL A 491 36.90 1.36 14.98
C VAL A 491 36.78 0.77 13.58
N ASP A 492 35.69 0.05 13.30
CA ASP A 492 35.43 -0.55 11.99
C ASP A 492 35.28 0.51 10.90
N ASN A 493 34.55 1.60 11.17
CA ASN A 493 34.41 2.72 10.25
C ASN A 493 35.76 3.37 9.95
N ALA A 494 36.61 3.60 10.96
CA ALA A 494 37.96 4.15 10.79
C ALA A 494 38.89 3.24 9.97
N ALA A 495 38.65 1.92 9.97
CA ALA A 495 39.41 0.95 9.19
C ALA A 495 39.07 0.92 7.69
N LEU A 496 38.00 1.60 7.25
CA LEU A 496 37.64 1.71 5.83
C LEU A 496 38.73 2.45 5.04
N ASN A 497 39.42 1.72 4.15
CA ASN A 497 40.40 2.30 3.23
C ASN A 497 39.70 2.97 2.04
N HIS A 498 39.70 4.30 2.03
CA HIS A 498 38.90 5.13 1.13
C HIS A 498 39.73 5.93 0.12
N GLN A 499 41.05 5.74 0.07
CA GLN A 499 41.92 6.63 -0.73
C GLN A 499 41.47 6.70 -2.19
N ASN A 500 40.97 7.89 -2.59
CA ASN A 500 40.51 8.24 -3.94
C ASN A 500 39.16 7.61 -4.36
N ILE A 501 38.30 7.24 -3.41
CA ILE A 501 36.95 6.75 -3.68
C ILE A 501 35.95 7.66 -2.96
N LEU A 502 35.52 8.72 -3.65
CA LEU A 502 34.64 9.76 -3.09
C LEU A 502 33.40 9.20 -2.35
N PRO A 503 32.64 8.20 -2.88
CA PRO A 503 31.53 7.62 -2.13
C PRO A 503 31.91 7.05 -0.76
N LEU A 504 33.09 6.45 -0.65
CA LEU A 504 33.55 5.82 0.58
C LEU A 504 34.10 6.86 1.56
N GLU A 505 34.73 7.92 1.06
CA GLU A 505 35.15 9.10 1.84
C GLU A 505 33.95 9.79 2.49
N VAL A 506 32.92 10.08 1.69
CA VAL A 506 31.68 10.74 2.15
C VAL A 506 30.95 9.84 3.15
N TRP A 507 30.83 8.54 2.85
CA TRP A 507 30.21 7.60 3.79
C TRP A 507 30.94 7.52 5.13
N GLN A 508 32.27 7.36 5.12
CA GLN A 508 33.05 7.23 6.35
C GLN A 508 32.91 8.50 7.22
N ALA A 509 32.99 9.68 6.61
CA ALA A 509 32.83 10.96 7.29
C ALA A 509 31.43 11.08 7.91
N VAL A 510 30.37 10.86 7.12
CA VAL A 510 28.98 10.98 7.60
C VAL A 510 28.66 9.93 8.66
N THR A 511 29.15 8.70 8.52
CA THR A 511 28.97 7.64 9.52
C THR A 511 29.68 7.96 10.83
N THR A 512 30.83 8.64 10.79
CA THR A 512 31.50 9.09 12.02
C THR A 512 30.62 10.09 12.77
N ILE A 513 30.10 11.09 12.06
CA ILE A 513 29.19 12.11 12.63
C ILE A 513 27.90 11.46 13.17
N GLU A 514 27.36 10.48 12.45
CA GLU A 514 26.18 9.73 12.87
C GLU A 514 26.41 8.95 14.16
N LEU A 515 27.52 8.22 14.27
CA LEU A 515 27.88 7.46 15.47
C LEU A 515 28.16 8.39 16.66
N ASP A 516 28.74 9.57 16.42
CA ASP A 516 28.90 10.61 17.44
C ASP A 516 27.55 11.20 17.87
N TYR A 517 26.62 11.43 16.94
CA TYR A 517 25.25 11.84 17.25
C TYR A 517 24.54 10.80 18.13
N PHE A 518 24.63 9.51 17.81
CA PHE A 518 24.04 8.45 18.64
C PHE A 518 24.67 8.36 20.04
N THR A 519 25.95 8.73 20.19
CA THR A 519 26.61 8.77 21.49
C THR A 519 26.20 9.99 22.32
N ASN A 520 26.14 11.16 21.68
CA ASN A 520 26.07 12.45 22.37
C ASN A 520 24.68 13.09 22.36
N GLY A 521 23.78 12.64 21.49
CA GLY A 521 22.47 13.24 21.23
C GLY A 521 22.53 14.61 20.55
N THR A 522 23.72 15.07 20.14
CA THR A 522 23.95 16.37 19.51
C THR A 522 25.06 16.28 18.47
N VAL A 523 24.99 17.11 17.43
CA VAL A 523 26.08 17.31 16.46
C VAL A 523 26.68 18.70 16.66
N ASP A 524 28.00 18.81 16.71
CA ASP A 524 28.65 20.10 16.91
C ASP A 524 28.59 21.00 15.66
N GLY A 525 29.01 22.26 15.80
CA GLY A 525 28.95 23.21 14.69
C GLY A 525 29.88 22.88 13.51
N LYS A 526 30.98 22.15 13.76
CA LYS A 526 31.92 21.73 12.70
C LYS A 526 31.29 20.60 11.89
N ASP A 527 30.82 19.57 12.56
CA ASP A 527 30.22 18.39 11.95
C ASP A 527 28.91 18.73 11.24
N ARG A 528 28.12 19.67 11.77
CA ARG A 528 26.93 20.19 11.08
C ARG A 528 27.28 20.85 9.74
N ASN A 529 28.39 21.58 9.66
CA ASN A 529 28.84 22.17 8.39
C ASN A 529 29.35 21.11 7.42
N GLU A 530 29.99 20.04 7.91
CA GLU A 530 30.37 18.89 7.10
C GLU A 530 29.14 18.15 6.55
N LEU A 531 28.11 17.92 7.37
CA LEU A 531 26.84 17.36 6.89
C LEU A 531 26.18 18.23 5.81
N LEU A 532 26.16 19.55 5.97
CA LEU A 532 25.64 20.47 4.95
C LEU A 532 26.44 20.35 3.63
N LEU A 533 27.76 20.21 3.71
CA LEU A 533 28.60 19.99 2.55
C LEU A 533 28.24 18.68 1.83
N TYR A 534 28.15 17.57 2.57
CA TYR A 534 27.85 16.26 1.99
C TYR A 534 26.42 16.14 1.47
N ALA A 535 25.44 16.72 2.17
CA ALA A 535 24.03 16.69 1.78
C ALA A 535 23.77 17.41 0.45
N ASN A 536 24.58 18.43 0.13
CA ASN A 536 24.54 19.17 -1.14
C ASN A 536 25.31 18.48 -2.28
N MET A 537 26.00 17.38 -2.03
CA MET A 537 26.64 16.62 -3.10
C MET A 537 25.60 15.84 -3.93
N CYS A 538 26.00 15.46 -5.14
CA CYS A 538 25.21 14.59 -6.01
C CYS A 538 25.24 13.14 -5.45
N PRO A 539 24.09 12.50 -5.15
CA PRO A 539 24.07 11.13 -4.66
C PRO A 539 24.66 10.11 -5.64
N ALA A 540 24.57 10.36 -6.95
CA ALA A 540 25.15 9.47 -7.95
C ALA A 540 26.70 9.50 -7.98
N GLU A 541 27.33 10.58 -7.48
CA GLU A 541 28.79 10.75 -7.43
C GLU A 541 29.36 10.43 -6.04
N ALA A 542 28.68 10.88 -4.99
CA ALA A 542 29.10 10.76 -3.60
C ALA A 542 28.41 9.63 -2.83
N GLY A 543 27.54 8.86 -3.49
CA GLY A 543 26.91 7.67 -2.95
C GLY A 543 25.95 7.94 -1.77
N GLU A 544 25.70 6.89 -0.99
CA GLU A 544 24.68 6.90 0.06
C GLU A 544 24.97 7.82 1.24
N GLY A 545 26.25 8.18 1.47
CA GLY A 545 26.60 9.11 2.55
C GLY A 545 25.89 10.45 2.39
N VAL A 546 25.54 10.85 1.16
CA VAL A 546 24.70 12.01 0.89
C VAL A 546 23.31 11.87 1.52
N TYR A 547 22.63 10.74 1.32
CA TYR A 547 21.30 10.52 1.88
C TYR A 547 21.33 10.46 3.41
N THR A 548 22.34 9.81 4.00
CA THR A 548 22.51 9.81 5.46
C THR A 548 22.75 11.22 5.99
N ALA A 549 23.54 12.05 5.29
CA ALA A 549 23.77 13.42 5.70
C ALA A 549 22.48 14.26 5.67
N ARG A 550 21.66 14.09 4.62
CA ARG A 550 20.35 14.75 4.49
C ARG A 550 19.40 14.31 5.60
N ALA A 551 19.37 13.01 5.91
CA ALA A 551 18.54 12.45 6.99
C ALA A 551 18.94 13.04 8.35
N LEU A 552 20.23 13.08 8.67
CA LEU A 552 20.72 13.67 9.91
C LEU A 552 20.38 15.17 10.01
N LEU A 553 20.55 15.93 8.93
CA LEU A 553 20.17 17.35 8.93
C LEU A 553 18.68 17.55 9.16
N SER A 554 17.82 16.68 8.60
CA SER A 554 16.37 16.78 8.81
C SER A 554 15.95 16.51 10.25
N ILE A 555 16.73 15.71 11.00
CA ILE A 555 16.52 15.44 12.42
C ILE A 555 17.02 16.62 13.27
N LEU A 556 18.16 17.20 12.91
CA LEU A 556 18.81 18.25 13.68
C LEU A 556 18.15 19.63 13.53
N ASP A 557 17.43 19.86 12.44
CA ASP A 557 16.84 21.16 12.13
C ASP A 557 15.51 21.00 11.36
N GLU A 558 14.40 20.95 12.11
CA GLU A 558 13.04 20.85 11.56
C GLU A 558 12.66 22.05 10.67
N GLU A 559 13.31 23.21 10.85
CA GLU A 559 13.05 24.40 10.04
C GLU A 559 13.81 24.37 8.70
N LEU A 560 14.85 23.54 8.59
CA LEU A 560 15.68 23.39 7.40
C LEU A 560 14.99 22.51 6.36
N LYS A 561 13.92 23.04 5.75
CA LYS A 561 13.30 22.47 4.55
C LYS A 561 14.22 22.71 3.34
N MET A 562 15.27 21.92 3.21
CA MET A 562 16.14 21.96 2.03
C MET A 562 15.55 21.08 0.94
N ASP A 563 15.17 21.71 -0.17
CA ASP A 563 14.89 20.99 -1.42
C ASP A 563 16.23 20.60 -2.05
N TYR A 564 16.57 19.33 -1.96
CA TYR A 564 17.76 18.79 -2.62
C TYR A 564 17.42 18.44 -4.06
N THR A 565 18.19 18.97 -5.01
CA THR A 565 18.07 18.55 -6.40
C THR A 565 18.91 17.30 -6.62
N ASP A 566 18.27 16.16 -6.87
CA ASP A 566 18.96 14.92 -7.26
C ASP A 566 19.36 14.89 -8.74
N GLU A 567 19.10 15.98 -9.46
CA GLU A 567 19.58 16.20 -10.82
C GLU A 567 21.09 16.50 -10.82
N CYS A 568 21.89 15.44 -10.76
CA CYS A 568 23.33 15.50 -10.91
C CYS A 568 23.71 16.10 -12.28
N VAL A 569 24.20 17.35 -12.28
CA VAL A 569 24.41 18.17 -13.49
C VAL A 569 25.52 17.62 -14.43
N GLY A 570 26.21 16.53 -14.08
CA GLY A 570 27.35 15.99 -14.83
C GLY A 570 27.11 14.72 -15.65
N MET A 571 26.10 13.89 -15.35
CA MET A 571 25.87 12.67 -16.13
C MET A 571 25.03 12.99 -17.36
N HIS A 572 25.67 12.92 -18.54
CA HIS A 572 25.12 13.13 -19.87
C HIS A 572 23.59 13.08 -19.92
N LYS A 573 22.95 14.25 -19.83
CA LYS A 573 21.54 14.40 -20.16
C LYS A 573 21.35 13.73 -21.52
N ARG A 574 20.65 12.58 -21.58
CA ARG A 574 19.89 12.26 -22.79
C ARG A 574 19.04 13.51 -23.00
N LYS A 575 19.29 14.26 -24.06
CA LYS A 575 18.47 15.41 -24.47
C LYS A 575 17.07 14.90 -24.80
N ALA A 576 16.28 14.57 -23.79
CA ALA A 576 14.86 14.79 -23.79
C ALA A 576 14.71 16.20 -23.21
N VAL A 577 14.79 17.21 -24.09
CA VAL A 577 14.30 18.55 -23.76
C VAL A 577 12.78 18.41 -23.70
N VAL A 578 12.29 17.98 -22.54
CA VAL A 578 10.96 18.36 -22.09
C VAL A 578 11.22 19.58 -21.22
N GLU A 579 11.32 20.74 -21.90
CA GLU A 579 11.14 22.01 -21.22
C GLU A 579 9.70 22.04 -20.72
N GLU A 580 9.61 22.17 -19.40
CA GLU A 580 8.44 22.54 -18.64
C GLU A 580 7.67 23.68 -19.34
N GLU A 581 6.35 23.58 -19.32
CA GLU A 581 5.40 24.63 -19.66
C GLU A 581 5.66 25.88 -18.78
N GLN A 582 6.60 26.74 -19.16
CA GLN A 582 6.66 28.11 -18.68
C GLN A 582 6.73 29.10 -19.83
N SER A 583 5.58 29.75 -19.99
CA SER A 583 5.28 30.91 -20.82
C SER A 583 5.26 30.65 -22.32
N LEU A 584 4.06 30.80 -22.89
CA LEU A 584 3.87 31.30 -24.24
C LEU A 584 4.83 32.46 -24.48
N ALA A 585 5.97 32.19 -25.12
CA ALA A 585 6.70 33.22 -25.84
C ALA A 585 5.72 33.79 -26.85
N ALA A 586 5.19 34.97 -26.52
CA ALA A 586 4.12 35.63 -27.24
C ALA A 586 4.47 35.72 -28.73
N GLY A 587 3.75 34.97 -29.56
CA GLY A 587 3.63 35.33 -30.97
C GLY A 587 3.40 34.21 -31.96
N ILE A 588 3.65 32.93 -31.62
CA ILE A 588 3.37 31.84 -32.57
C ILE A 588 1.97 31.28 -32.33
N SER A 589 1.14 31.27 -33.37
CA SER A 589 -0.24 30.77 -33.31
C SER A 589 -0.56 29.87 -34.50
N LEU A 590 -1.52 28.96 -34.30
CA LEU A 590 -2.04 28.07 -35.33
C LEU A 590 -3.57 28.15 -35.30
N SER A 591 -4.18 28.59 -36.41
CA SER A 591 -5.63 28.81 -36.49
C SER A 591 -6.22 28.46 -37.86
N PRO A 592 -7.36 27.74 -37.93
CA PRO A 592 -8.07 27.11 -36.82
C PRO A 592 -7.32 25.86 -36.30
N ASN A 593 -7.53 25.51 -35.03
CA ASN A 593 -7.08 24.25 -34.43
C ASN A 593 -8.11 23.80 -33.39
N PRO A 594 -8.92 22.75 -33.65
CA PRO A 594 -8.82 21.81 -34.77
C PRO A 594 -9.09 22.42 -36.15
N THR A 595 -8.59 21.78 -37.21
CA THR A 595 -8.82 22.16 -38.61
C THR A 595 -9.35 20.98 -39.44
N LYS A 596 -10.03 21.26 -40.56
CA LYS A 596 -10.40 20.26 -41.57
C LYS A 596 -9.28 20.10 -42.59
N ASP A 597 -9.09 21.10 -43.46
CA ASP A 597 -8.14 20.96 -44.58
C ASP A 597 -7.02 21.99 -44.55
N ARG A 598 -7.12 23.08 -43.77
CA ARG A 598 -6.13 24.16 -43.80
C ARG A 598 -5.91 24.84 -42.46
N ALA A 599 -4.67 25.13 -42.12
CA ALA A 599 -4.33 25.89 -40.92
C ALA A 599 -3.39 27.04 -41.26
N LEU A 600 -3.63 28.22 -40.69
CA LEU A 600 -2.71 29.35 -40.77
C LEU A 600 -1.77 29.30 -39.58
N VAL A 601 -0.47 29.18 -39.85
CA VAL A 601 0.60 29.30 -38.85
C VAL A 601 1.12 30.74 -38.91
N SER A 602 1.04 31.47 -37.81
CA SER A 602 1.51 32.87 -37.73
C SER A 602 2.59 32.99 -36.65
N TRP A 603 3.59 33.85 -36.87
CA TRP A 603 4.68 34.13 -35.93
C TRP A 603 5.10 35.60 -36.00
N PRO A 604 5.76 36.16 -34.96
CA PRO A 604 6.18 37.56 -34.98
C PRO A 604 7.36 37.73 -35.94
N ALA A 605 7.42 38.87 -36.62
CA ALA A 605 8.44 39.19 -37.65
C ALA A 605 9.90 39.07 -37.15
N ALA A 606 10.11 39.16 -35.84
CA ALA A 606 11.44 39.04 -35.22
C ALA A 606 11.98 37.60 -35.12
N GLY A 607 11.20 36.57 -35.51
CA GLY A 607 11.52 35.16 -35.24
C GLY A 607 12.50 34.46 -36.18
N GLY A 608 12.80 35.02 -37.36
CA GLY A 608 13.86 34.52 -38.24
C GLY A 608 13.78 33.03 -38.64
N TYR A 609 12.57 32.51 -38.89
CA TYR A 609 12.38 31.12 -39.31
C TYR A 609 12.67 30.93 -40.80
N SER A 610 13.40 29.87 -41.14
CA SER A 610 13.82 29.51 -42.50
C SER A 610 13.09 28.27 -43.03
N SER A 611 12.52 27.42 -42.17
CA SER A 611 11.77 26.23 -42.57
C SER A 611 10.57 25.97 -41.65
N LEU A 612 9.50 25.45 -42.24
CA LEU A 612 8.33 24.88 -41.57
C LEU A 612 8.25 23.40 -41.92
N GLN A 613 8.08 22.56 -40.91
CA GLN A 613 7.92 21.11 -41.07
C GLN A 613 6.65 20.62 -40.38
N VAL A 614 6.00 19.61 -40.96
CA VAL A 614 4.87 18.90 -40.35
C VAL A 614 5.27 17.45 -40.10
N TRP A 615 5.14 17.01 -38.87
CA TRP A 615 5.51 15.67 -38.41
C TRP A 615 4.29 14.92 -37.88
N SER A 616 4.26 13.61 -38.09
CA SER A 616 3.34 12.71 -37.41
C SER A 616 3.81 12.40 -35.97
N LEU A 617 2.91 11.88 -35.13
CA LEU A 617 3.23 11.50 -33.74
C LEU A 617 4.21 10.31 -33.63
N ASP A 618 4.30 9.46 -34.66
CA ASP A 618 5.31 8.39 -34.76
C ASP A 618 6.67 8.89 -35.29
N GLY A 619 6.83 10.21 -35.48
CA GLY A 619 8.11 10.83 -35.82
C GLY A 619 8.45 10.80 -37.32
N ARG A 620 7.47 10.67 -38.22
CA ARG A 620 7.70 10.77 -39.68
C ARG A 620 7.48 12.20 -40.15
N LEU A 621 8.40 12.71 -40.98
CA LEU A 621 8.24 14.00 -41.66
C LEU A 621 7.25 13.84 -42.82
N LEU A 622 6.17 14.61 -42.80
CA LEU A 622 5.08 14.55 -43.78
C LEU A 622 5.15 15.69 -44.80
N GLN A 623 5.58 16.88 -44.36
CA GLN A 623 5.70 18.06 -45.22
C GLN A 623 6.84 18.93 -44.72
N GLU A 624 7.59 19.53 -45.65
CA GLU A 624 8.60 20.53 -45.36
C GLU A 624 8.51 21.67 -46.38
N GLN A 625 8.63 22.90 -45.90
CA GLN A 625 8.53 24.10 -46.71
C GLN A 625 9.55 25.14 -46.26
N ALA A 626 10.37 25.60 -47.21
CA ALA A 626 11.24 26.76 -46.98
C ALA A 626 10.39 28.03 -46.85
N LEU A 627 10.69 28.83 -45.83
CA LEU A 627 10.05 30.11 -45.55
C LEU A 627 10.90 31.26 -46.10
N VAL A 628 10.24 32.30 -46.59
CA VAL A 628 10.93 33.53 -47.01
C VAL A 628 11.19 34.39 -45.77
N ALA A 629 12.37 35.01 -45.66
CA ALA A 629 12.77 35.78 -44.47
C ALA A 629 11.80 36.92 -44.07
N SER A 630 11.01 37.44 -45.01
CA SER A 630 9.98 38.47 -44.76
C SER A 630 8.59 37.91 -44.42
N GLN A 631 8.41 36.59 -44.44
CA GLN A 631 7.13 35.93 -44.21
C GLN A 631 6.89 35.78 -42.71
N THR A 632 5.69 36.18 -42.26
CA THR A 632 5.26 36.06 -40.85
C THR A 632 4.07 35.12 -40.67
N GLN A 633 3.58 34.56 -41.78
CA GLN A 633 2.44 33.65 -41.79
C GLN A 633 2.56 32.66 -42.95
N PHE A 634 2.12 31.41 -42.74
CA PHE A 634 2.09 30.37 -43.75
C PHE A 634 0.80 29.58 -43.66
N GLU A 635 0.08 29.43 -44.77
CA GLU A 635 -1.12 28.60 -44.87
C GLU A 635 -0.72 27.16 -45.20
N LEU A 636 -0.90 26.26 -44.25
CA LEU A 636 -0.71 24.83 -44.41
C LEU A 636 -1.92 24.21 -45.12
N ASP A 637 -1.67 23.57 -46.26
CA ASP A 637 -2.64 22.68 -46.91
C ASP A 637 -2.48 21.26 -46.38
N LEU A 638 -3.55 20.74 -45.78
CA LEU A 638 -3.60 19.44 -45.13
C LEU A 638 -4.57 18.50 -45.84
N ALA A 639 -5.16 18.88 -46.98
CA ALA A 639 -6.23 18.13 -47.63
C ALA A 639 -5.89 16.64 -47.82
N GLU A 640 -4.64 16.34 -48.17
CA GLU A 640 -4.15 14.97 -48.43
C GLU A 640 -3.71 14.21 -47.16
N MET A 641 -3.62 14.86 -46.00
CA MET A 641 -3.20 14.21 -44.76
C MET A 641 -4.37 13.46 -44.09
N PRO A 642 -4.16 12.31 -43.42
CA PRO A 642 -5.22 11.65 -42.66
C PRO A 642 -5.74 12.48 -41.47
N VAL A 643 -6.95 12.15 -40.97
CA VAL A 643 -7.44 12.69 -39.69
C VAL A 643 -6.51 12.25 -38.56
N GLY A 644 -6.08 13.17 -37.70
CA GLY A 644 -5.07 12.86 -36.68
C GLY A 644 -4.44 14.07 -36.00
N THR A 645 -3.52 13.80 -35.07
CA THR A 645 -2.70 14.83 -34.40
C THR A 645 -1.33 14.89 -35.07
N TYR A 646 -0.85 16.11 -35.30
CA TYR A 646 0.42 16.43 -35.95
C TYR A 646 1.22 17.43 -35.13
N LEU A 647 2.53 17.47 -35.36
CA LEU A 647 3.44 18.47 -34.81
C LEU A 647 3.92 19.39 -35.94
N VAL A 648 3.64 20.69 -35.83
CA VAL A 648 4.12 21.71 -36.76
C VAL A 648 5.35 22.37 -36.14
N LYS A 649 6.50 22.24 -36.81
CA LYS A 649 7.79 22.69 -36.31
C LYS A 649 8.33 23.83 -37.18
N LEU A 650 8.57 24.99 -36.57
CA LEU A 650 9.25 26.13 -37.18
C LEU A 650 10.73 26.09 -36.79
N ILE A 651 11.62 26.20 -37.78
CA ILE A 651 13.07 26.11 -37.60
C ILE A 651 13.70 27.41 -38.11
N GLY A 652 14.45 28.09 -37.25
CA GLY A 652 15.22 29.30 -37.55
C GLY A 652 16.64 29.20 -37.00
N GLU A 653 17.47 30.21 -37.27
CA GLU A 653 18.89 30.19 -36.88
C GLU A 653 19.10 30.19 -35.35
N SER A 654 18.25 30.92 -34.63
CA SER A 654 18.36 31.11 -33.18
C SER A 654 17.33 30.32 -32.37
N ALA A 655 16.33 29.73 -33.01
CA ALA A 655 15.22 29.09 -32.31
C ALA A 655 14.55 27.99 -33.14
N THR A 656 14.00 27.01 -32.44
CA THR A 656 13.09 26.00 -32.98
C THR A 656 11.85 25.97 -32.11
N GLN A 657 10.67 25.98 -32.73
CA GLN A 657 9.38 26.03 -32.03
C GLN A 657 8.45 24.95 -32.58
N THR A 658 7.69 24.29 -31.70
CA THR A 658 6.80 23.18 -32.09
C THR A 658 5.39 23.44 -31.58
N LEU A 659 4.41 23.31 -32.46
CA LEU A 659 2.99 23.48 -32.19
C LEU A 659 2.26 22.15 -32.41
N ARG A 660 1.28 21.84 -31.56
CA ARG A 660 0.38 20.70 -31.78
C ARG A 660 -0.79 21.13 -32.65
N MET A 661 -1.07 20.38 -33.72
CA MET A 661 -2.19 20.60 -34.64
C MET A 661 -3.10 19.37 -34.71
N ILE A 662 -4.41 19.57 -34.76
CA ILE A 662 -5.41 18.50 -34.84
C ILE A 662 -6.19 18.65 -36.16
N LYS A 663 -6.11 17.64 -37.04
CA LYS A 663 -6.93 17.52 -38.25
C LYS A 663 -8.16 16.67 -37.94
N GLN A 664 -9.37 17.15 -38.30
CA GLN A 664 -10.67 16.49 -38.11
C GLN A 664 -11.30 16.05 -39.42
#